data_AF-A0A7X7S1J3-F1
#
_entry.id   AF-A0A7X7S1J3-F1
#
_cell.length_a   1.000
_cell.length_b   1.000
_cell.length_c   1.000
_cell.angle_alpha   90.00
_cell.angle_beta   90.00
_cell.angle_gamma   90.00
#
_symmetry.space_group_name_H-M   'P 1'
#
loop_
_entity.id
_entity.type
_entity.pdbx_description
1 polymer ?
#
loop_
_entity_poly.entity_id
_entity_poly.type
_entity_poly.pdbx_seq_one_letter_code
_entity_poly.pdbx_strand_id
1 'polypeptide(L)'
;MNRLSLSKLVPVIVTFFIAGASSPADAQLSFSNPLLDFDSILCVARGYSGAEQHLCDQYFGCFATPGGSIYIISGFKNNQRKVTDLLQNATVQGGRYAGRKLSGGSFLSPELSYDGKTVVFAWKPASTAYRASWDQDQCFHLFKINIDGTGLVQLTDGKFNDFDPCYLPNGRIVFISERRGGFGRCHLRPVPTYTLFSMKDDGTDIIPLSYHETNEWHPSVDNNGMIVYSRWDYVDRDDCIAHHPWICYPDGRDPRSWHGNYPLPQTTMEGGNWPDGRNLRPWGEVNIRAIPNSQKYVATATGHHTQSFGELIIVDHNIRDDGMMSQVEGITTKRTTWRDEAGPWATAWPLSIDYYLASYNGDIVMIDKSANRLMICPKSATPVANNNNFRLIDPIPVKARPVPPDIAVMTYEGERESLPHDPARLSVMNVYETDLPFPQGTVIKWLRVIQLIPKATININEPRVSHASESVVRLALGVVPVESDGSAHFEAPVDRCLMFQVLDSNFMAVQSMRSLTYVHKGEHLTCLGCHEDKWKATPPINPIAMRREPSKLKPEFMEALPVSYYRTVKPVFDAKCAPCHKQRGRGPDMSYASLKDFVFHFCDGGWPYTNGNINVAEVGGSRTIPGKFGAKRSKLLPFCKPSHYDVSLTKDELHRITLWLDCNSNELGSEVNVSAQRSGQLVWPSIDVDPNNPLGVEDPTSTDEPSSAAVSPAAALVKPGSTLQFKATAQDILKRRVEPQPTFIWSVSGGGTITQTGLFTAGNSEGGPYTVKAEVSIDGTPKTFSATVIISSLSGNLLPAGKLTKLLCLQNNSTTCMPGNDTASVESRYVGTGKEAPLPDDQVQINGTNYKWTVQNSSDGVWFSNCGENRTSYSSISLINGQERQFKIAYTQDDHLSVWMNGRSVFSDRVWTSSEKLSPTITMPSGVVHLMIKQTNVGSAGSLSLRLVDNSGNDINDLLYFFEPTPTGLGQPANAAISLKGVPFSIQPVGGVLKIDAKCSQEHRVEIFNARGQRLASYSGSGNLHYSMPMKSVSAGILVARIVLDGKIYNQTIALKGSR
;
A
#
# COMPACT_ATOMS: atom_id res chain seq x y z
N MET A 1 -57.76 -0.09 -47.53
CA MET A 1 -57.57 0.01 -48.99
C MET A 1 -56.22 0.66 -49.26
N ASN A 2 -55.47 0.03 -50.17
CA ASN A 2 -54.33 0.52 -50.94
C ASN A 2 -52.99 0.85 -50.25
N ARG A 3 -52.09 -0.13 -50.45
CA ARG A 3 -50.63 -0.03 -50.60
C ARG A 3 -50.19 1.24 -51.34
N LEU A 4 -49.14 1.89 -50.85
CA LEU A 4 -48.15 2.60 -51.68
C LEU A 4 -46.74 2.37 -51.09
N SER A 5 -45.77 2.32 -52.00
CA SER A 5 -44.58 1.47 -51.97
C SER A 5 -43.33 2.03 -51.28
N LEU A 6 -42.56 1.11 -50.71
CA LEU A 6 -41.34 1.26 -49.92
C LEU A 6 -40.05 1.34 -50.78
N SER A 7 -40.02 2.14 -51.87
CA SER A 7 -38.86 2.06 -52.81
C SER A 7 -38.29 3.35 -53.39
N LYS A 8 -38.64 4.54 -52.89
CA LYS A 8 -38.00 5.79 -53.35
C LYS A 8 -37.90 6.87 -52.27
N LEU A 9 -37.03 6.72 -51.27
CA LEU A 9 -36.50 7.86 -50.50
C LEU A 9 -35.35 7.43 -49.56
N VAL A 10 -34.17 7.31 -50.15
CA VAL A 10 -32.84 7.43 -49.52
C VAL A 10 -32.05 8.27 -50.55
N PRO A 11 -31.41 9.43 -50.22
CA PRO A 11 -30.78 9.82 -48.95
C PRO A 11 -30.87 11.34 -48.59
N VAL A 12 -31.64 11.78 -47.58
CA VAL A 12 -31.39 13.05 -46.85
C VAL A 12 -32.02 13.00 -45.44
N ILE A 13 -31.59 12.08 -44.57
CA ILE A 13 -31.88 12.18 -43.12
C ILE A 13 -30.68 11.62 -42.34
N VAL A 14 -29.61 12.41 -42.25
CA VAL A 14 -28.67 12.37 -41.13
C VAL A 14 -28.27 13.82 -40.90
N THR A 15 -28.74 14.41 -39.81
CA THR A 15 -28.33 15.64 -39.09
C THR A 15 -29.62 16.27 -38.56
N PHE A 16 -29.60 16.73 -37.31
CA PHE A 16 -30.74 17.23 -36.50
C PHE A 16 -31.40 16.21 -35.59
N PHE A 17 -30.64 15.69 -34.63
CA PHE A 17 -31.08 15.61 -33.23
C PHE A 17 -29.85 15.66 -32.32
N ILE A 18 -29.27 16.86 -32.15
CA ILE A 18 -28.46 17.21 -30.97
C ILE A 18 -29.09 18.49 -30.44
N ALA A 19 -29.79 18.38 -29.31
CA ALA A 19 -30.28 19.53 -28.56
C ALA A 19 -29.08 20.29 -27.99
N GLY A 20 -29.01 21.59 -28.28
CA GLY A 20 -28.02 22.52 -27.73
C GLY A 20 -27.10 23.20 -28.75
N ALA A 21 -27.55 23.50 -29.96
CA ALA A 21 -26.87 24.48 -30.81
C ALA A 21 -27.43 25.87 -30.50
N SER A 22 -26.76 26.60 -29.60
CA SER A 22 -26.89 28.05 -29.51
C SER A 22 -26.44 28.67 -30.84
N SER A 23 -27.07 29.76 -31.28
CA SER A 23 -26.67 30.41 -32.52
C SER A 23 -25.21 30.91 -32.40
N PRO A 24 -24.47 31.13 -33.51
CA PRO A 24 -23.14 31.72 -33.46
C PRO A 24 -23.10 33.06 -32.69
N ALA A 25 -24.20 33.83 -32.71
CA ALA A 25 -24.37 35.06 -31.95
C ALA A 25 -24.47 34.80 -30.42
N ASP A 26 -25.17 33.74 -30.01
CA ASP A 26 -25.30 33.35 -28.60
C ASP A 26 -23.98 32.81 -28.03
N ALA A 27 -23.20 32.09 -28.85
CA ALA A 27 -21.85 31.65 -28.48
C ALA A 27 -20.89 32.84 -28.29
N GLN A 28 -20.95 33.84 -29.18
CA GLN A 28 -20.14 35.04 -29.09
C GLN A 28 -20.52 35.91 -27.86
N LEU A 29 -21.81 35.98 -27.52
CA LEU A 29 -22.28 36.60 -26.29
C LEU A 29 -21.79 35.85 -25.04
N SER A 30 -21.79 34.52 -25.07
CA SER A 30 -21.29 33.68 -23.96
C SER A 30 -19.78 33.86 -23.72
N PHE A 31 -18.99 34.04 -24.78
CA PHE A 31 -17.55 34.36 -24.67
C PHE A 31 -17.25 35.79 -24.22
N SER A 32 -18.26 36.66 -24.18
CA SER A 32 -18.15 38.02 -23.63
C SER A 32 -18.38 38.07 -22.11
N ASN A 33 -18.57 36.91 -21.47
CA ASN A 33 -18.72 36.82 -20.01
C ASN A 33 -17.45 37.37 -19.32
N PRO A 34 -17.57 38.37 -18.42
CA PRO A 34 -16.42 38.98 -17.75
C PRO A 34 -15.63 38.00 -16.87
N LEU A 35 -16.19 36.84 -16.51
CA LEU A 35 -15.48 35.78 -15.80
C LEU A 35 -14.47 35.01 -16.68
N LEU A 36 -14.54 35.16 -18.00
CA LEU A 36 -13.55 34.66 -18.95
C LEU A 36 -12.45 35.70 -19.20
N ASP A 37 -11.90 36.26 -18.13
CA ASP A 37 -10.84 37.29 -18.14
C ASP A 37 -9.43 36.73 -18.39
N PHE A 38 -9.34 35.55 -19.01
CA PHE A 38 -8.11 34.85 -19.36
C PHE A 38 -8.16 34.39 -20.82
N ASP A 39 -7.01 34.32 -21.49
CA ASP A 39 -6.94 33.99 -22.91
C ASP A 39 -6.48 32.56 -23.19
N SER A 40 -6.08 31.83 -22.15
CA SER A 40 -5.59 30.46 -22.27
C SER A 40 -6.03 29.57 -21.10
N ILE A 41 -6.15 28.28 -21.37
CA ILE A 41 -6.49 27.23 -20.40
C ILE A 41 -5.40 26.16 -20.46
N LEU A 42 -4.88 25.79 -19.29
CA LEU A 42 -4.04 24.63 -19.08
C LEU A 42 -4.92 23.40 -18.88
N CYS A 43 -4.57 22.26 -19.47
CA CYS A 43 -5.22 20.98 -19.18
C CYS A 43 -4.26 19.81 -19.43
N VAL A 44 -4.65 18.62 -18.98
CA VAL A 44 -3.92 17.37 -19.29
C VAL A 44 -4.76 16.49 -20.20
N ALA A 45 -4.10 15.87 -21.19
CA ALA A 45 -4.67 14.72 -21.88
C ALA A 45 -4.23 13.43 -21.19
N ARG A 46 -5.13 12.85 -20.39
CA ARG A 46 -4.87 11.64 -19.63
C ARG A 46 -5.45 10.41 -20.33
N GLY A 47 -4.67 9.34 -20.38
CA GLY A 47 -5.11 8.04 -20.88
C GLY A 47 -5.61 7.14 -19.76
N TYR A 48 -6.75 6.49 -19.98
CA TYR A 48 -7.37 5.56 -19.04
C TYR A 48 -7.36 4.15 -19.64
N SER A 49 -6.80 3.20 -18.91
CA SER A 49 -6.81 1.79 -19.31
C SER A 49 -8.21 1.21 -19.11
N GLY A 50 -8.79 0.59 -20.14
CA GLY A 50 -10.09 -0.10 -20.03
C GLY A 50 -10.08 -1.43 -19.26
N ALA A 51 -8.97 -1.78 -18.60
CA ALA A 51 -8.73 -3.11 -18.02
C ALA A 51 -9.34 -3.31 -16.61
N GLU A 52 -9.38 -2.26 -15.77
CA GLU A 52 -10.05 -2.24 -14.44
C GLU A 52 -10.62 -0.83 -14.18
N GLN A 53 -11.82 -0.75 -13.58
CA GLN A 53 -12.56 0.52 -13.41
C GLN A 53 -12.52 1.09 -11.99
N HIS A 54 -11.62 0.64 -11.11
CA HIS A 54 -11.58 1.11 -9.72
C HIS A 54 -10.95 2.50 -9.56
N LEU A 55 -11.38 3.26 -8.55
CA LEU A 55 -10.79 4.55 -8.18
C LEU A 55 -9.27 4.53 -7.98
N CYS A 56 -8.68 3.45 -7.44
CA CYS A 56 -7.23 3.38 -7.19
C CYS A 56 -6.42 3.11 -8.46
N ASP A 57 -6.95 2.25 -9.33
CA ASP A 57 -6.21 1.72 -10.49
C ASP A 57 -5.80 2.81 -11.48
N GLN A 58 -6.58 3.89 -11.55
CA GLN A 58 -6.27 5.02 -12.42
C GLN A 58 -4.98 5.77 -12.00
N TYR A 59 -4.49 5.58 -10.77
CA TYR A 59 -3.28 6.22 -10.24
C TYR A 59 -2.08 5.27 -10.18
N PHE A 60 -2.26 4.00 -10.54
CA PHE A 60 -1.16 3.06 -10.60
C PHE A 60 -0.32 3.40 -11.83
N GLY A 61 0.91 3.89 -11.62
CA GLY A 61 1.79 4.21 -12.74
C GLY A 61 2.07 3.00 -13.65
N CYS A 62 2.02 1.77 -13.12
CA CYS A 62 2.12 0.54 -13.90
C CYS A 62 0.90 0.26 -14.80
N PHE A 63 -0.27 0.84 -14.51
CA PHE A 63 -1.49 0.76 -15.34
C PHE A 63 -1.70 1.99 -16.23
N ALA A 64 -0.90 3.03 -16.04
CA ALA A 64 -1.03 4.27 -16.79
C ALA A 64 -0.82 4.06 -18.30
N THR A 65 -1.77 4.58 -19.08
CA THR A 65 -1.75 4.51 -20.55
C THR A 65 -0.73 5.50 -21.10
N PRO A 66 0.31 5.06 -21.84
CA PRO A 66 1.31 5.96 -22.42
C PRO A 66 0.71 6.89 -23.48
N GLY A 67 1.22 8.13 -23.55
CA GLY A 67 0.78 9.18 -24.46
C GLY A 67 0.16 10.38 -23.74
N GLY A 68 -0.41 11.29 -24.52
CA GLY A 68 -0.92 12.57 -24.02
C GLY A 68 0.21 13.59 -23.77
N SER A 69 -0.17 14.71 -23.17
CA SER A 69 0.74 15.76 -22.69
C SER A 69 -0.02 16.73 -21.80
N ILE A 70 0.68 17.76 -21.32
CA ILE A 70 0.14 18.98 -20.74
C ILE A 70 -0.05 20.01 -21.87
N TYR A 71 -1.28 20.49 -22.07
CA TYR A 71 -1.64 21.38 -23.17
C TYR A 71 -2.06 22.76 -22.69
N ILE A 72 -1.74 23.77 -23.50
CA ILE A 72 -2.26 25.14 -23.42
C ILE A 72 -3.25 25.35 -24.59
N ILE A 73 -4.51 25.61 -24.25
CA ILE A 73 -5.59 25.92 -25.18
C ILE A 73 -5.76 27.43 -25.22
N SER A 74 -5.61 28.05 -26.39
CA SER A 74 -5.77 29.51 -26.61
C SER A 74 -6.69 29.78 -27.81
N GLY A 75 -7.08 31.03 -28.03
CA GLY A 75 -7.89 31.42 -29.20
C GLY A 75 -9.30 30.82 -29.23
N PHE A 76 -9.81 30.32 -28.10
CA PHE A 76 -11.13 29.69 -28.04
C PHE A 76 -12.29 30.70 -28.09
N LYS A 77 -12.06 31.96 -27.69
CA LYS A 77 -13.08 33.03 -27.68
C LYS A 77 -13.48 33.54 -29.07
N ASN A 78 -12.58 33.44 -30.05
CA ASN A 78 -12.76 33.98 -31.41
C ASN A 78 -12.76 32.89 -32.49
N ASN A 79 -12.95 31.63 -32.09
CA ASN A 79 -12.92 30.45 -32.96
C ASN A 79 -11.59 30.24 -33.72
N GLN A 80 -10.46 30.80 -33.22
CA GLN A 80 -9.10 30.55 -33.73
C GLN A 80 -8.33 29.63 -32.76
N ARG A 81 -8.99 28.55 -32.32
CA ARG A 81 -8.48 27.67 -31.27
C ARG A 81 -7.10 27.11 -31.64
N LYS A 82 -6.15 27.25 -30.72
CA LYS A 82 -4.81 26.66 -30.82
C LYS A 82 -4.51 25.83 -29.57
N VAL A 83 -4.10 24.58 -29.78
CA VAL A 83 -3.65 23.66 -28.74
C VAL A 83 -2.15 23.52 -28.84
N THR A 84 -1.43 23.93 -27.80
CA THR A 84 0.05 23.91 -27.74
C THR A 84 0.51 22.93 -26.69
N ASP A 85 1.45 22.04 -27.02
CA ASP A 85 2.10 21.15 -26.06
C ASP A 85 3.15 21.93 -25.26
N LEU A 86 2.92 22.08 -23.95
CA LEU A 86 3.80 22.84 -23.05
C LEU A 86 5.21 22.24 -23.00
N LEU A 87 5.34 20.93 -23.24
CA LEU A 87 6.58 20.18 -23.10
C LEU A 87 7.32 19.95 -24.43
N GLN A 88 6.78 20.42 -25.55
CA GLN A 88 7.29 20.14 -26.90
C GLN A 88 8.81 20.39 -27.04
N ASN A 89 9.28 21.50 -26.46
CA ASN A 89 10.66 21.94 -26.52
C ASN A 89 11.40 21.85 -25.18
N ALA A 90 10.74 21.33 -24.13
CA ALA A 90 11.31 21.26 -22.80
C ALA A 90 12.28 20.06 -22.68
N THR A 91 13.39 20.29 -21.99
CA THR A 91 14.35 19.24 -21.61
C THR A 91 14.56 19.34 -20.10
N VAL A 92 14.53 18.21 -19.41
CA VAL A 92 14.69 18.17 -17.96
C VAL A 92 16.08 18.66 -17.59
N GLN A 93 16.17 19.62 -16.66
CA GLN A 93 17.42 20.27 -16.26
C GLN A 93 18.10 19.57 -15.08
N GLY A 94 17.34 18.91 -14.21
CA GLY A 94 17.84 18.27 -12.99
C GLY A 94 17.06 17.01 -12.61
N GLY A 95 17.69 16.16 -11.79
CA GLY A 95 17.17 14.85 -11.40
C GLY A 95 17.56 13.72 -12.36
N ARG A 96 16.97 12.54 -12.18
CA ARG A 96 17.29 11.30 -12.90
C ARG A 96 17.07 11.42 -14.41
N TYR A 97 16.13 12.26 -14.84
CA TYR A 97 15.83 12.49 -16.25
C TYR A 97 16.58 13.66 -16.88
N ALA A 98 17.57 14.27 -16.20
CA ALA A 98 18.34 15.38 -16.74
C ALA A 98 18.88 15.12 -18.16
N GLY A 99 18.73 16.11 -19.05
CA GLY A 99 19.08 16.04 -20.46
C GLY A 99 18.07 15.29 -21.34
N ARG A 100 16.95 14.80 -20.80
CA ARG A 100 15.92 14.07 -21.56
C ARG A 100 14.66 14.91 -21.75
N LYS A 101 13.95 14.66 -22.85
CA LYS A 101 12.56 15.10 -23.05
C LYS A 101 11.61 14.11 -22.39
N LEU A 102 10.48 14.59 -21.88
CA LEU A 102 9.41 13.75 -21.31
C LEU A 102 8.50 13.19 -22.41
N SER A 103 9.06 12.44 -23.38
CA SER A 103 8.31 11.92 -24.52
C SER A 103 7.74 10.52 -24.28
N GLY A 104 6.50 10.27 -24.72
CA GLY A 104 5.88 8.95 -24.78
C GLY A 104 5.40 8.38 -23.44
N GLY A 105 5.67 9.05 -22.32
CA GLY A 105 5.19 8.66 -20.99
C GLY A 105 3.71 8.97 -20.74
N SER A 106 3.29 8.91 -19.48
CA SER A 106 1.93 9.23 -19.04
C SER A 106 1.95 10.45 -18.12
N PHE A 107 0.93 11.30 -18.21
CA PHE A 107 0.81 12.56 -17.49
C PHE A 107 -0.42 12.57 -16.59
N LEU A 108 -0.30 13.21 -15.43
CA LEU A 108 -1.39 13.38 -14.46
C LEU A 108 -1.33 14.76 -13.79
N SER A 109 -2.50 15.23 -13.39
CA SER A 109 -2.71 16.19 -12.31
C SER A 109 -1.85 17.46 -12.37
N PRO A 110 -1.98 18.29 -13.42
CA PRO A 110 -1.35 19.59 -13.44
C PRO A 110 -1.98 20.53 -12.40
N GLU A 111 -1.16 21.37 -11.78
CA GLU A 111 -1.59 22.50 -10.97
C GLU A 111 -0.76 23.74 -11.34
N LEU A 112 -1.42 24.90 -11.39
CA LEU A 112 -0.82 26.21 -11.67
C LEU A 112 -0.56 26.99 -10.37
N SER A 113 0.64 27.58 -10.26
CA SER A 113 1.02 28.48 -9.18
C SER A 113 0.09 29.69 -9.11
N TYR A 114 -0.04 30.30 -7.94
CA TYR A 114 -0.95 31.44 -7.74
C TYR A 114 -0.61 32.65 -8.63
N ASP A 115 0.66 32.85 -8.98
CA ASP A 115 1.08 33.91 -9.89
C ASP A 115 0.85 33.59 -11.39
N GLY A 116 0.38 32.37 -11.70
CA GLY A 116 0.07 31.93 -13.05
C GLY A 116 1.30 31.58 -13.91
N LYS A 117 2.50 31.45 -13.33
CA LYS A 117 3.75 31.32 -14.09
C LYS A 117 4.37 29.93 -14.10
N THR A 118 4.04 29.08 -13.12
CA THR A 118 4.71 27.80 -12.95
C THR A 118 3.68 26.68 -12.79
N VAL A 119 3.91 25.58 -13.51
CA VAL A 119 3.09 24.38 -13.48
C VAL A 119 3.84 23.28 -12.76
N VAL A 120 3.20 22.62 -11.81
CA VAL A 120 3.64 21.34 -11.25
C VAL A 120 2.72 20.25 -11.78
N PHE A 121 3.26 19.09 -12.14
CA PHE A 121 2.50 17.97 -12.70
C PHE A 121 3.19 16.64 -12.43
N ALA A 122 2.46 15.54 -12.55
CA ALA A 122 2.99 14.19 -12.42
C ALA A 122 3.28 13.56 -13.79
N TRP A 123 4.41 12.85 -13.89
CA TRP A 123 4.79 12.12 -15.09
C TRP A 123 5.50 10.80 -14.77
N LYS A 124 5.31 9.81 -15.63
CA LYS A 124 6.08 8.56 -15.62
C LYS A 124 6.45 8.13 -17.04
N PRO A 125 7.59 7.44 -17.26
CA PRO A 125 8.02 7.04 -18.61
C PRO A 125 7.11 5.96 -19.20
N ALA A 126 7.15 5.80 -20.52
CA ALA A 126 6.47 4.71 -21.20
C ALA A 126 7.07 3.37 -20.74
N SER A 127 6.21 2.42 -20.37
CA SER A 127 6.64 1.05 -20.07
C SER A 127 5.79 0.09 -20.88
N THR A 128 6.45 -0.88 -21.53
CA THR A 128 5.81 -1.99 -22.24
C THR A 128 5.67 -3.23 -21.36
N ALA A 129 6.21 -3.21 -20.13
CA ALA A 129 6.16 -4.33 -19.21
C ALA A 129 4.88 -4.25 -18.37
N TYR A 130 3.97 -5.21 -18.55
CA TYR A 130 2.90 -5.47 -17.58
C TYR A 130 3.52 -6.12 -16.34
N ARG A 131 3.90 -5.30 -15.36
CA ARG A 131 4.35 -5.78 -14.05
C ARG A 131 3.75 -4.87 -12.98
N ALA A 132 3.03 -5.46 -12.03
CA ALA A 132 2.61 -4.79 -10.80
C ALA A 132 3.85 -4.57 -9.91
N SER A 133 4.72 -3.67 -10.35
CA SER A 133 5.99 -3.34 -9.71
C SER A 133 6.04 -1.84 -9.45
N TRP A 134 6.37 -1.47 -8.23
CA TRP A 134 6.65 -0.10 -7.81
C TRP A 134 8.13 0.21 -8.03
N ASP A 135 8.61 -0.03 -9.24
CA ASP A 135 9.95 0.38 -9.62
C ASP A 135 9.94 1.86 -10.00
N GLN A 136 11.08 2.53 -9.86
CA GLN A 136 11.21 3.97 -10.14
C GLN A 136 10.75 4.42 -11.53
N ASP A 137 10.78 3.53 -12.53
CA ASP A 137 10.31 3.80 -13.90
C ASP A 137 8.84 3.42 -14.12
N GLN A 138 8.18 2.85 -13.12
CA GLN A 138 6.75 2.50 -13.15
C GLN A 138 5.91 3.42 -12.27
N CYS A 139 6.53 4.31 -11.50
CA CYS A 139 5.84 5.25 -10.62
C CYS A 139 5.76 6.65 -11.23
N PHE A 140 4.69 7.38 -10.91
CA PHE A 140 4.58 8.80 -11.18
C PHE A 140 5.54 9.61 -10.29
N HIS A 141 6.20 10.60 -10.88
CA HIS A 141 7.05 11.57 -10.19
C HIS A 141 6.59 12.98 -10.52
N LEU A 142 6.80 13.91 -9.57
CA LEU A 142 6.44 15.31 -9.76
C LEU A 142 7.54 16.07 -10.51
N PHE A 143 7.11 16.94 -11.43
CA PHE A 143 7.95 17.84 -12.21
C PHE A 143 7.40 19.25 -12.13
N LYS A 144 8.31 20.24 -12.24
CA LYS A 144 7.99 21.67 -12.26
C LYS A 144 8.47 22.28 -13.57
N ILE A 145 7.68 23.16 -14.18
CA ILE A 145 8.02 23.87 -15.42
C ILE A 145 7.39 25.27 -15.44
N ASN A 146 8.03 26.22 -16.11
CA ASN A 146 7.42 27.52 -16.38
C ASN A 146 6.35 27.39 -17.48
N ILE A 147 5.34 28.26 -17.44
CA ILE A 147 4.22 28.28 -18.40
C ILE A 147 4.66 28.58 -19.84
N ASP A 148 5.87 29.13 -20.02
CA ASP A 148 6.51 29.36 -21.32
C ASP A 148 7.27 28.13 -21.86
N GLY A 149 7.29 27.02 -21.12
CA GLY A 149 7.98 25.77 -21.49
C GLY A 149 9.44 25.69 -21.05
N THR A 150 9.96 26.67 -20.29
CA THR A 150 11.33 26.68 -19.75
C THR A 150 11.40 26.12 -18.33
N GLY A 151 12.62 25.85 -17.82
CA GLY A 151 12.81 25.53 -16.39
C GLY A 151 12.30 24.16 -15.94
N LEU A 152 12.15 23.19 -16.85
CA LEU A 152 11.66 21.86 -16.51
C LEU A 152 12.62 21.13 -15.55
N VAL A 153 12.19 20.82 -14.34
CA VAL A 153 12.96 20.08 -13.32
C VAL A 153 12.13 18.95 -12.71
N GLN A 154 12.80 17.87 -12.33
CA GLN A 154 12.19 16.79 -11.54
C GLN A 154 12.26 17.13 -10.04
N LEU A 155 11.14 16.99 -9.32
CA LEU A 155 11.03 17.27 -7.89
C LEU A 155 11.10 16.01 -7.04
N THR A 156 10.49 14.91 -7.49
CA THR A 156 10.48 13.64 -6.74
C THR A 156 11.09 12.49 -7.53
N ASP A 157 11.61 11.48 -6.83
CA ASP A 157 12.12 10.24 -7.40
C ASP A 157 11.96 9.08 -6.41
N GLY A 158 12.11 7.85 -6.91
CA GLY A 158 12.09 6.64 -6.09
C GLY A 158 10.96 5.68 -6.43
N LYS A 159 10.62 4.79 -5.49
CA LYS A 159 9.69 3.66 -5.68
C LYS A 159 8.24 3.96 -5.24
N PHE A 160 7.82 5.20 -5.39
CA PHE A 160 6.52 5.69 -4.92
C PHE A 160 5.86 6.52 -6.00
N ASN A 161 4.55 6.35 -6.18
CA ASN A 161 3.76 7.24 -7.03
C ASN A 161 3.51 8.56 -6.30
N ASP A 162 3.85 9.67 -6.95
CA ASP A 162 3.61 11.03 -6.51
C ASP A 162 2.79 11.80 -7.53
N PHE A 163 1.61 12.26 -7.13
CA PHE A 163 0.64 12.91 -8.01
C PHE A 163 -0.34 13.80 -7.22
N ASP A 164 -1.29 14.41 -7.92
CA ASP A 164 -2.24 15.40 -7.38
C ASP A 164 -1.58 16.51 -6.54
N PRO A 165 -0.59 17.25 -7.10
CA PRO A 165 0.03 18.34 -6.40
C PRO A 165 -0.92 19.55 -6.24
N CYS A 166 -0.83 20.27 -5.12
CA CYS A 166 -1.40 21.62 -4.97
C CYS A 166 -0.46 22.56 -4.21
N TYR A 167 -0.46 23.85 -4.59
CA TYR A 167 0.39 24.86 -3.94
C TYR A 167 -0.25 25.36 -2.65
N LEU A 168 0.52 25.42 -1.57
CA LEU A 168 0.17 26.11 -0.34
C LEU A 168 0.51 27.62 -0.42
N PRO A 169 -0.17 28.48 0.35
CA PRO A 169 0.12 29.91 0.41
C PRO A 169 1.57 30.25 0.77
N ASN A 170 2.23 29.43 1.60
CA ASN A 170 3.63 29.57 1.99
C ASN A 170 4.64 29.10 0.93
N GLY A 171 4.18 28.63 -0.23
CA GLY A 171 5.02 28.14 -1.33
C GLY A 171 5.39 26.66 -1.28
N ARG A 172 5.05 25.92 -0.22
CA ARG A 172 5.16 24.45 -0.21
C ARG A 172 4.18 23.82 -1.19
N ILE A 173 4.45 22.58 -1.57
CA ILE A 173 3.61 21.78 -2.46
C ILE A 173 3.08 20.59 -1.65
N VAL A 174 1.76 20.45 -1.56
CA VAL A 174 1.09 19.24 -1.05
C VAL A 174 0.87 18.28 -2.20
N PHE A 175 0.95 16.98 -1.97
CA PHE A 175 0.71 15.96 -2.98
C PHE A 175 0.31 14.63 -2.33
N ILE A 176 -0.15 13.68 -3.16
CA ILE A 176 -0.52 12.33 -2.73
C ILE A 176 0.65 11.38 -2.97
N SER A 177 0.96 10.53 -1.98
CA SER A 177 2.04 9.55 -2.07
C SER A 177 1.78 8.27 -1.27
N GLU A 178 2.48 7.21 -1.64
CA GLU A 178 2.48 5.89 -0.98
C GLU A 178 3.60 5.76 0.06
N ARG A 179 4.41 6.82 0.27
CA ARG A 179 5.63 6.79 1.12
C ARG A 179 5.38 6.33 2.55
N ARG A 180 4.18 6.57 3.08
CA ARG A 180 3.77 6.10 4.41
C ARG A 180 3.83 4.57 4.47
N GLY A 181 3.41 3.89 3.40
CA GLY A 181 3.26 2.45 3.34
C GLY A 181 1.87 1.95 3.76
N GLY A 182 1.70 0.63 3.70
CA GLY A 182 0.43 -0.06 3.95
C GLY A 182 -0.36 -0.36 2.68
N PHE A 183 -1.43 -1.14 2.83
CA PHE A 183 -2.31 -1.59 1.74
C PHE A 183 -3.79 -1.46 2.12
N GLY A 184 -4.64 -1.28 1.11
CA GLY A 184 -6.08 -1.19 1.30
C GLY A 184 -6.69 -2.52 1.77
N ARG A 185 -7.71 -2.43 2.64
CA ARG A 185 -8.31 -3.58 3.32
C ARG A 185 -9.30 -4.37 2.45
N CYS A 186 -9.84 -3.79 1.39
CA CYS A 186 -10.90 -4.36 0.56
C CYS A 186 -10.41 -5.01 -0.76
N HIS A 187 -9.10 -5.30 -0.90
CA HIS A 187 -8.52 -5.70 -2.19
C HIS A 187 -7.85 -7.09 -2.20
N LEU A 188 -8.11 -7.86 -3.25
CA LEU A 188 -7.45 -9.16 -3.54
C LEU A 188 -6.18 -9.00 -4.42
N ARG A 189 -5.61 -7.80 -4.45
CA ARG A 189 -4.44 -7.41 -5.25
C ARG A 189 -3.69 -6.29 -4.53
N PRO A 190 -2.41 -6.03 -4.85
CA PRO A 190 -1.65 -4.95 -4.22
C PRO A 190 -2.24 -3.59 -4.57
N VAL A 191 -2.94 -3.01 -3.59
CA VAL A 191 -3.41 -1.63 -3.64
C VAL A 191 -2.78 -0.91 -2.45
N PRO A 192 -1.72 -0.12 -2.66
CA PRO A 192 -1.06 0.60 -1.59
C PRO A 192 -1.95 1.70 -1.02
N THR A 193 -1.64 2.13 0.19
CA THR A 193 -2.29 3.26 0.84
C THR A 193 -1.65 4.57 0.38
N TYR A 194 -2.48 5.47 -0.15
CA TYR A 194 -2.10 6.82 -0.61
C TYR A 194 -2.54 7.88 0.40
N THR A 195 -1.60 8.67 0.91
CA THR A 195 -1.89 9.76 1.88
C THR A 195 -1.26 11.09 1.47
N LEU A 196 -1.66 12.16 2.16
CA LEU A 196 -1.10 13.49 1.97
C LEU A 196 0.36 13.59 2.43
N PHE A 197 1.18 14.21 1.60
CA PHE A 197 2.55 14.64 1.87
C PHE A 197 2.73 16.10 1.49
N SER A 198 3.76 16.75 2.01
CA SER A 198 4.21 18.06 1.53
C SER A 198 5.70 18.11 1.29
N MET A 199 6.15 19.02 0.44
CA MET A 199 7.55 19.32 0.18
C MET A 199 7.77 20.81 -0.07
N LYS A 200 9.02 21.25 -0.04
CA LYS A 200 9.41 22.55 -0.57
C LYS A 200 9.29 22.57 -2.10
N ASP A 201 9.24 23.77 -2.67
CA ASP A 201 9.06 23.94 -4.11
C ASP A 201 10.26 23.43 -4.94
N ASP A 202 11.40 23.17 -4.31
CA ASP A 202 12.60 22.57 -4.89
C ASP A 202 12.65 21.03 -4.80
N GLY A 203 11.63 20.40 -4.19
CA GLY A 203 11.54 18.95 -4.01
C GLY A 203 12.21 18.43 -2.74
N THR A 204 12.78 19.29 -1.91
CA THR A 204 13.38 18.91 -0.62
C THR A 204 12.33 18.88 0.51
N ASP A 205 12.72 18.34 1.67
CA ASP A 205 11.91 18.35 2.90
C ASP A 205 10.52 17.72 2.72
N ILE A 206 10.49 16.53 2.09
CA ILE A 206 9.28 15.72 1.95
C ILE A 206 8.86 15.18 3.32
N ILE A 207 7.67 15.56 3.79
CA ILE A 207 7.08 15.14 5.06
C ILE A 207 5.67 14.58 4.88
N PRO A 208 5.24 13.58 5.66
CA PRO A 208 3.84 13.17 5.72
C PRO A 208 3.00 14.29 6.34
N LEU A 209 1.81 14.53 5.79
CA LEU A 209 0.78 15.36 6.42
C LEU A 209 -0.36 14.51 7.00
N SER A 210 -0.44 13.24 6.59
CA SER A 210 -1.49 12.33 7.02
C SER A 210 -0.97 10.92 7.28
N TYR A 211 -1.44 10.37 8.40
CA TYR A 211 -1.19 9.00 8.82
C TYR A 211 -2.41 8.10 8.68
N HIS A 212 -3.43 8.50 7.89
CA HIS A 212 -4.65 7.70 7.74
C HIS A 212 -4.37 6.30 7.17
N GLU A 213 -5.05 5.25 7.65
CA GLU A 213 -4.75 3.84 7.25
C GLU A 213 -5.22 3.45 5.83
N THR A 214 -6.07 4.27 5.22
CA THR A 214 -6.62 4.10 3.87
C THR A 214 -6.39 5.35 3.01
N ASN A 215 -6.93 5.35 1.78
CA ASN A 215 -6.59 6.32 0.74
C ASN A 215 -7.20 7.72 0.92
N GLU A 216 -6.43 8.71 0.47
CA GLU A 216 -6.78 10.12 0.33
C GLU A 216 -6.50 10.60 -1.10
N TRP A 217 -7.28 11.56 -1.59
CA TRP A 217 -7.26 11.96 -3.00
C TRP A 217 -7.52 13.45 -3.21
N HIS A 218 -6.98 13.99 -4.32
CA HIS A 218 -7.31 15.31 -4.89
C HIS A 218 -7.26 16.49 -3.91
N PRO A 219 -6.13 16.72 -3.20
CA PRO A 219 -6.03 17.87 -2.32
C PRO A 219 -6.13 19.18 -3.13
N SER A 220 -6.82 20.16 -2.56
CA SER A 220 -6.81 21.55 -2.99
C SER A 220 -6.80 22.49 -1.77
N VAL A 221 -6.52 23.77 -1.99
CA VAL A 221 -6.54 24.78 -0.93
C VAL A 221 -7.83 25.59 -1.01
N ASP A 222 -8.53 25.75 0.12
CA ASP A 222 -9.75 26.54 0.19
C ASP A 222 -9.49 28.05 0.28
N ASN A 223 -10.56 28.84 0.32
CA ASN A 223 -10.48 30.30 0.42
C ASN A 223 -9.90 30.81 1.75
N ASN A 224 -9.80 29.94 2.77
CA ASN A 224 -9.26 30.26 4.10
C ASN A 224 -7.81 29.79 4.27
N GLY A 225 -7.22 29.14 3.26
CA GLY A 225 -5.87 28.59 3.32
C GLY A 225 -5.78 27.18 3.88
N MET A 226 -6.90 26.49 4.10
CA MET A 226 -6.94 25.11 4.58
C MET A 226 -6.81 24.12 3.41
N ILE A 227 -6.32 22.91 3.68
CA ILE A 227 -6.30 21.82 2.69
C ILE A 227 -7.64 21.09 2.74
N VAL A 228 -8.27 20.88 1.58
CA VAL A 228 -9.50 20.10 1.42
C VAL A 228 -9.24 18.95 0.46
N TYR A 229 -9.68 17.75 0.81
CA TYR A 229 -9.35 16.51 0.11
C TYR A 229 -10.42 15.45 0.33
N SER A 230 -10.42 14.40 -0.48
CA SER A 230 -11.33 13.26 -0.29
C SER A 230 -10.62 12.16 0.50
N ARG A 231 -11.30 11.53 1.47
CA ARG A 231 -10.72 10.43 2.27
C ARG A 231 -11.64 9.22 2.32
N TRP A 232 -11.02 8.05 2.32
CA TRP A 232 -11.67 6.77 2.53
C TRP A 232 -11.85 6.46 4.03
N ASP A 233 -12.81 7.05 4.72
CA ASP A 233 -13.02 6.72 6.15
C ASP A 233 -14.11 5.65 6.38
N TYR A 234 -13.74 4.39 6.14
CA TYR A 234 -14.53 3.22 6.55
C TYR A 234 -13.90 2.45 7.73
N VAL A 235 -13.21 3.15 8.64
CA VAL A 235 -12.62 2.53 9.83
C VAL A 235 -13.71 1.98 10.76
N ASP A 236 -13.75 0.65 10.88
CA ASP A 236 -14.84 -0.08 11.53
C ASP A 236 -16.23 0.25 10.99
N ARG A 237 -16.36 0.82 9.79
CA ARG A 237 -17.61 1.10 9.09
C ARG A 237 -17.68 0.32 7.78
N ASP A 238 -18.85 0.26 7.18
CA ASP A 238 -19.08 -0.35 5.87
C ASP A 238 -18.18 0.28 4.80
N ASP A 239 -17.64 -0.53 3.89
CA ASP A 239 -16.72 -0.10 2.84
C ASP A 239 -17.33 0.95 1.90
N CYS A 240 -18.63 0.87 1.63
CA CYS A 240 -19.33 1.71 0.67
C CYS A 240 -19.83 3.04 1.24
N ILE A 241 -19.57 3.34 2.52
CA ILE A 241 -19.91 4.65 3.11
C ILE A 241 -18.78 5.69 2.99
N ALA A 242 -17.67 5.36 2.33
CA ALA A 242 -16.49 6.21 2.32
C ALA A 242 -16.41 7.13 1.09
N HIS A 243 -15.32 7.90 0.99
CA HIS A 243 -14.94 8.79 -0.14
C HIS A 243 -15.56 10.20 -0.07
N HIS A 244 -15.60 10.78 1.12
CA HIS A 244 -16.19 12.12 1.34
C HIS A 244 -15.12 13.18 1.63
N PRO A 245 -15.49 14.47 1.59
CA PRO A 245 -14.58 15.57 1.88
C PRO A 245 -14.08 15.60 3.33
N TRP A 246 -12.82 15.98 3.49
CA TRP A 246 -12.13 16.29 4.73
C TRP A 246 -11.37 17.60 4.57
N ILE A 247 -11.10 18.25 5.71
CA ILE A 247 -10.32 19.49 5.79
C ILE A 247 -9.25 19.37 6.88
N CYS A 248 -8.06 19.91 6.64
CA CYS A 248 -7.00 20.03 7.64
C CYS A 248 -6.19 21.32 7.43
N TYR A 249 -5.36 21.68 8.40
CA TYR A 249 -4.46 22.82 8.26
C TYR A 249 -3.35 22.53 7.21
N PRO A 250 -2.68 23.56 6.67
CA PRO A 250 -1.55 23.40 5.73
C PRO A 250 -0.42 22.46 6.20
N ASP A 251 -0.26 22.31 7.50
CA ASP A 251 0.72 21.45 8.16
C ASP A 251 0.13 20.09 8.60
N GLY A 252 -1.05 19.71 8.08
CA GLY A 252 -1.64 18.38 8.22
C GLY A 252 -2.38 18.10 9.53
N ARG A 253 -2.27 19.00 10.51
CA ARG A 253 -2.95 18.88 11.81
C ARG A 253 -4.46 19.04 11.75
N ASP A 254 -5.12 18.57 12.80
CA ASP A 254 -6.56 18.70 13.04
C ASP A 254 -7.44 18.30 11.83
N PRO A 255 -7.29 17.08 11.27
CA PRO A 255 -8.13 16.63 10.17
C PRO A 255 -9.58 16.44 10.62
N ARG A 256 -10.53 17.08 9.94
CA ARG A 256 -11.96 17.03 10.26
C ARG A 256 -12.82 16.68 9.05
N SER A 257 -13.91 15.97 9.32
CA SER A 257 -15.01 15.77 8.38
C SER A 257 -16.21 16.62 8.80
N TRP A 258 -16.89 17.22 7.83
CA TRP A 258 -18.11 18.01 8.05
C TRP A 258 -19.32 17.48 7.25
N HIS A 259 -19.13 16.44 6.44
CA HIS A 259 -20.13 15.92 5.51
C HIS A 259 -20.00 14.40 5.23
N GLY A 260 -21.12 13.72 4.99
CA GLY A 260 -21.23 12.48 4.21
C GLY A 260 -20.74 11.17 4.87
N ASN A 261 -19.87 11.29 5.89
CA ASN A 261 -19.25 10.14 6.57
C ASN A 261 -20.22 9.37 7.49
N TYR A 262 -21.37 9.96 7.80
CA TYR A 262 -22.32 9.42 8.76
C TYR A 262 -23.75 9.38 8.20
N PRO A 263 -23.99 8.63 7.11
CA PRO A 263 -25.33 8.45 6.61
C PRO A 263 -26.21 7.86 7.71
N LEU A 264 -27.48 8.26 7.75
CA LEU A 264 -28.44 7.67 8.67
C LEU A 264 -28.74 6.22 8.24
N PRO A 265 -28.33 5.19 9.01
CA PRO A 265 -28.67 3.81 8.69
C PRO A 265 -30.18 3.58 8.93
N GLN A 266 -30.73 2.54 8.28
CA GLN A 266 -32.14 2.11 8.40
C GLN A 266 -32.64 1.99 9.86
N THR A 267 -31.71 1.78 10.79
CA THR A 267 -31.95 1.28 12.14
C THR A 267 -31.88 2.38 13.21
N THR A 268 -31.47 3.59 12.83
CA THR A 268 -31.52 4.80 13.67
C THR A 268 -32.69 5.71 13.30
N MET A 269 -33.48 5.32 12.28
CA MET A 269 -34.66 6.04 11.82
C MET A 269 -35.91 5.47 12.50
N GLU A 270 -36.65 6.29 13.26
CA GLU A 270 -37.92 5.87 13.87
C GLU A 270 -38.94 5.46 12.78
N GLY A 271 -39.67 4.35 12.96
CA GLY A 271 -40.77 3.94 12.05
C GLY A 271 -40.49 2.76 11.10
N GLY A 272 -39.30 2.15 11.14
CA GLY A 272 -39.10 0.73 10.76
C GLY A 272 -39.16 0.33 9.27
N ASN A 273 -39.13 1.26 8.30
CA ASN A 273 -39.12 0.89 6.87
C ASN A 273 -38.43 1.94 5.97
N TRP A 274 -37.23 2.37 6.34
CA TRP A 274 -36.48 3.42 5.62
C TRP A 274 -35.48 2.82 4.61
N PRO A 275 -35.30 3.44 3.42
CA PRO A 275 -34.31 3.00 2.45
C PRO A 275 -32.88 3.17 3.00
N ASP A 276 -31.93 2.37 2.52
CA ASP A 276 -30.50 2.52 2.81
C ASP A 276 -30.04 3.95 2.49
N GLY A 277 -29.64 4.70 3.54
CA GLY A 277 -29.24 6.11 3.44
C GLY A 277 -28.04 6.35 2.54
N ARG A 278 -27.24 5.33 2.21
CA ARG A 278 -26.15 5.46 1.22
C ARG A 278 -26.67 5.85 -0.16
N ASN A 279 -27.82 5.33 -0.58
CA ASN A 279 -28.38 5.61 -1.91
C ASN A 279 -28.93 7.03 -2.05
N LEU A 280 -29.12 7.74 -0.93
CA LEU A 280 -29.60 9.12 -0.90
C LEU A 280 -28.44 10.11 -1.09
N ARG A 281 -27.19 9.62 -1.09
CA ARG A 281 -25.99 10.43 -1.26
C ARG A 281 -25.04 9.94 -2.34
N PRO A 282 -24.16 10.81 -2.89
CA PRO A 282 -23.01 10.37 -3.65
C PRO A 282 -22.25 9.27 -2.90
N TRP A 283 -21.84 8.25 -3.66
CA TRP A 283 -20.99 7.17 -3.16
C TRP A 283 -19.56 7.64 -2.97
N GLY A 284 -19.13 8.66 -3.71
CA GLY A 284 -17.90 9.41 -3.45
C GLY A 284 -17.98 10.82 -4.00
N GLU A 285 -17.17 11.69 -3.42
CA GLU A 285 -17.04 13.10 -3.78
C GLU A 285 -15.56 13.41 -3.91
N VAL A 286 -15.14 13.75 -5.12
CA VAL A 286 -13.73 13.91 -5.51
C VAL A 286 -13.51 15.21 -6.28
N ASN A 287 -12.25 15.60 -6.51
CA ASN A 287 -11.88 16.84 -7.20
C ASN A 287 -12.50 18.10 -6.56
N ILE A 288 -12.49 18.15 -5.22
CA ILE A 288 -13.14 19.22 -4.45
C ILE A 288 -12.35 20.53 -4.65
N ARG A 289 -13.03 21.62 -5.02
CA ARG A 289 -12.43 22.96 -5.13
C ARG A 289 -13.34 24.01 -4.51
N ALA A 290 -12.77 24.94 -3.76
CA ALA A 290 -13.50 26.08 -3.22
C ALA A 290 -14.01 26.98 -4.34
N ILE A 291 -15.26 27.42 -4.23
CA ILE A 291 -15.86 28.37 -5.15
C ILE A 291 -15.40 29.79 -4.75
N PRO A 292 -14.84 30.60 -5.67
CA PRO A 292 -14.38 31.95 -5.34
C PRO A 292 -15.48 32.82 -4.71
N ASN A 293 -15.11 33.66 -3.75
CA ASN A 293 -16.01 34.59 -3.04
C ASN A 293 -17.19 33.90 -2.35
N SER A 294 -17.00 32.67 -1.88
CA SER A 294 -18.02 31.83 -1.24
C SER A 294 -17.40 30.90 -0.20
N GLN A 295 -18.24 30.29 0.64
CA GLN A 295 -17.87 29.20 1.56
C GLN A 295 -18.28 27.82 1.00
N LYS A 296 -18.69 27.77 -0.27
CA LYS A 296 -19.16 26.56 -0.96
C LYS A 296 -18.05 25.92 -1.78
N TYR A 297 -18.24 24.64 -2.09
CA TYR A 297 -17.31 23.86 -2.88
C TYR A 297 -18.02 23.31 -4.12
N VAL A 298 -17.27 23.14 -5.21
CA VAL A 298 -17.66 22.27 -6.32
C VAL A 298 -16.91 20.95 -6.18
N ALA A 299 -17.59 19.84 -6.47
CA ALA A 299 -16.99 18.50 -6.47
C ALA A 299 -17.59 17.63 -7.60
N THR A 300 -16.95 16.50 -7.84
CA THR A 300 -17.45 15.44 -8.74
C THR A 300 -18.02 14.30 -7.89
N ALA A 301 -19.32 14.04 -8.01
CA ALA A 301 -20.02 12.94 -7.37
C ALA A 301 -19.88 11.63 -8.18
N THR A 302 -19.17 10.65 -7.65
CA THR A 302 -18.79 9.39 -8.33
C THR A 302 -19.43 8.16 -7.69
N GLY A 303 -19.34 7.02 -8.36
CA GLY A 303 -19.55 5.70 -7.75
C GLY A 303 -18.40 5.31 -6.81
N HIS A 304 -18.64 4.32 -5.96
CA HIS A 304 -17.69 3.75 -5.01
C HIS A 304 -16.51 3.06 -5.72
N HIS A 305 -16.79 2.18 -6.69
CA HIS A 305 -15.77 1.42 -7.43
C HIS A 305 -15.50 1.99 -8.83
N THR A 306 -15.61 3.31 -8.98
CA THR A 306 -15.51 3.96 -10.29
C THR A 306 -14.28 4.89 -10.36
N GLN A 307 -13.81 5.16 -11.58
CA GLN A 307 -12.87 6.25 -11.82
C GLN A 307 -13.48 7.60 -11.40
N SER A 308 -12.67 8.66 -11.33
CA SER A 308 -13.09 9.99 -10.86
C SER A 308 -14.00 10.75 -11.85
N PHE A 309 -15.02 10.08 -12.38
CA PHE A 309 -16.00 10.60 -13.32
C PHE A 309 -17.41 10.44 -12.78
N GLY A 310 -18.21 11.49 -12.88
CA GLY A 310 -19.43 11.61 -12.12
C GLY A 310 -20.34 12.74 -12.58
N GLU A 311 -21.21 13.18 -11.69
CA GLU A 311 -21.97 14.42 -11.82
C GLU A 311 -21.23 15.56 -11.14
N LEU A 312 -21.44 16.80 -11.57
CA LEU A 312 -20.92 17.95 -10.84
C LEU A 312 -21.93 18.37 -9.78
N ILE A 313 -21.43 18.60 -8.57
CA ILE A 313 -22.22 19.02 -7.42
C ILE A 313 -21.63 20.25 -6.75
N ILE A 314 -22.48 20.98 -6.04
CA ILE A 314 -22.10 22.00 -5.07
C ILE A 314 -22.30 21.40 -3.68
N VAL A 315 -21.33 21.64 -2.79
CA VAL A 315 -21.42 21.31 -1.37
C VAL A 315 -21.45 22.61 -0.56
N ASP A 316 -22.47 22.80 0.27
CA ASP A 316 -22.70 23.99 1.10
C ASP A 316 -22.73 23.63 2.58
N HIS A 317 -21.64 23.90 3.29
CA HIS A 317 -21.54 23.54 4.71
C HIS A 317 -22.13 24.57 5.64
N ASN A 318 -22.77 25.63 5.10
CA ASN A 318 -23.63 26.49 5.90
C ASN A 318 -25.01 25.85 6.15
N ILE A 319 -25.27 24.70 5.51
CA ILE A 319 -26.42 23.85 5.78
C ILE A 319 -25.97 22.71 6.68
N ARG A 320 -26.78 22.34 7.67
CA ARG A 320 -26.51 21.20 8.55
C ARG A 320 -26.67 19.89 7.79
N ASP A 321 -25.67 19.01 7.87
CA ASP A 321 -25.76 17.63 7.36
C ASP A 321 -26.90 16.88 8.08
N ASP A 322 -27.90 16.46 7.32
CA ASP A 322 -29.02 15.66 7.78
C ASP A 322 -28.75 14.14 7.67
N GLY A 323 -27.54 13.75 7.26
CA GLY A 323 -27.16 12.37 6.98
C GLY A 323 -27.83 11.79 5.73
N MET A 324 -28.46 12.64 4.90
CA MET A 324 -29.14 12.29 3.65
C MET A 324 -28.76 13.15 2.44
N MET A 325 -28.00 14.24 2.60
CA MET A 325 -27.50 15.20 1.59
C MET A 325 -28.14 16.60 1.55
N SER A 326 -28.70 17.11 2.64
CA SER A 326 -29.13 18.52 2.71
C SER A 326 -28.07 19.53 2.24
N GLN A 327 -26.79 19.20 2.37
CA GLN A 327 -25.65 20.03 1.99
C GLN A 327 -25.30 19.99 0.50
N VAL A 328 -25.87 19.08 -0.30
CA VAL A 328 -25.47 18.87 -1.69
C VAL A 328 -26.55 19.25 -2.69
N GLU A 329 -26.14 20.02 -3.69
CA GLU A 329 -26.94 20.42 -4.82
C GLU A 329 -26.29 19.94 -6.13
N GLY A 330 -27.06 19.28 -7.01
CA GLY A 330 -26.56 18.87 -8.32
C GLY A 330 -26.54 20.02 -9.34
N ILE A 331 -25.40 20.24 -9.98
CA ILE A 331 -25.24 21.22 -11.08
C ILE A 331 -25.76 20.63 -12.39
N THR A 332 -25.34 19.41 -12.71
CA THR A 332 -25.60 18.78 -14.01
C THR A 332 -26.90 18.00 -14.04
N THR A 333 -27.33 17.48 -12.89
CA THR A 333 -28.63 16.81 -12.72
C THR A 333 -29.22 17.10 -11.35
N LYS A 334 -30.53 17.35 -11.27
CA LYS A 334 -31.26 17.56 -10.00
C LYS A 334 -31.79 16.23 -9.44
N ARG A 335 -30.90 15.26 -9.22
CA ARG A 335 -31.28 13.94 -8.72
C ARG A 335 -31.31 13.90 -7.19
N THR A 336 -32.18 13.06 -6.65
CA THR A 336 -32.33 12.80 -5.19
C THR A 336 -31.84 11.41 -4.79
N THR A 337 -31.36 10.62 -5.75
CA THR A 337 -30.77 9.29 -5.54
C THR A 337 -29.54 9.12 -6.42
N TRP A 338 -28.60 8.30 -5.97
CA TRP A 338 -27.27 8.18 -6.58
C TRP A 338 -26.95 6.74 -6.93
N ARG A 339 -26.63 6.50 -8.20
CA ARG A 339 -26.18 5.19 -8.67
C ARG A 339 -24.68 5.05 -8.43
N ASP A 340 -24.26 3.84 -8.10
CA ASP A 340 -22.85 3.45 -8.04
C ASP A 340 -22.31 3.22 -9.46
N GLU A 341 -22.16 4.30 -10.23
CA GLU A 341 -21.70 4.25 -11.62
C GLU A 341 -20.89 5.50 -12.00
N ALA A 342 -20.04 5.36 -13.02
CA ALA A 342 -19.27 6.48 -13.55
C ALA A 342 -20.16 7.40 -14.39
N GLY A 343 -19.93 8.72 -14.29
CA GLY A 343 -20.61 9.74 -15.09
C GLY A 343 -19.81 10.25 -16.29
N PRO A 344 -20.38 11.18 -17.07
CA PRO A 344 -19.68 11.81 -18.19
C PRO A 344 -18.80 13.00 -17.77
N TRP A 345 -18.98 13.54 -16.56
CA TRP A 345 -18.24 14.71 -16.09
C TRP A 345 -17.00 14.34 -15.29
N ALA A 346 -16.01 15.20 -15.31
CA ALA A 346 -14.82 15.15 -14.45
C ALA A 346 -14.47 16.57 -13.99
N THR A 347 -13.32 16.69 -13.32
CA THR A 347 -12.73 17.89 -12.71
C THR A 347 -13.34 19.20 -13.16
N ALA A 348 -13.95 19.92 -12.20
CA ALA A 348 -14.49 21.25 -12.41
C ALA A 348 -13.56 22.32 -11.81
N TRP A 349 -13.39 23.43 -12.53
CA TRP A 349 -12.74 24.63 -12.04
C TRP A 349 -13.76 25.76 -11.91
N PRO A 350 -14.11 26.19 -10.68
CA PRO A 350 -15.12 27.22 -10.48
C PRO A 350 -14.58 28.61 -10.85
N LEU A 351 -15.31 29.32 -11.71
CA LEU A 351 -15.08 30.75 -11.97
C LEU A 351 -15.97 31.62 -11.07
N SER A 352 -17.15 31.11 -10.73
CA SER A 352 -18.10 31.66 -9.75
C SER A 352 -19.07 30.57 -9.31
N ILE A 353 -20.06 30.90 -8.47
CA ILE A 353 -21.16 29.97 -8.11
C ILE A 353 -22.05 29.58 -9.31
N ASP A 354 -21.99 30.35 -10.40
CA ASP A 354 -22.85 30.16 -11.56
C ASP A 354 -22.12 29.58 -12.77
N TYR A 355 -20.78 29.57 -12.79
CA TYR A 355 -19.98 29.23 -13.97
C TYR A 355 -18.72 28.43 -13.63
N TYR A 356 -18.49 27.36 -14.39
CA TYR A 356 -17.40 26.41 -14.18
C TYR A 356 -16.76 26.01 -15.51
N LEU A 357 -15.45 25.80 -15.53
CA LEU A 357 -14.82 24.99 -16.58
C LEU A 357 -14.91 23.53 -16.14
N ALA A 358 -15.15 22.59 -17.05
CA ALA A 358 -15.24 21.17 -16.72
C ALA A 358 -14.83 20.27 -17.88
N SER A 359 -14.48 19.02 -17.56
CA SER A 359 -14.40 17.94 -18.54
C SER A 359 -15.78 17.31 -18.75
N TYR A 360 -16.21 17.15 -20.00
CA TYR A 360 -17.41 16.42 -20.40
C TYR A 360 -17.08 15.43 -21.51
N ASN A 361 -17.17 14.12 -21.23
CA ASN A 361 -16.81 13.05 -22.17
C ASN A 361 -15.41 13.21 -22.82
N GLY A 362 -14.48 13.84 -22.09
CA GLY A 362 -13.12 14.10 -22.54
C GLY A 362 -12.93 15.37 -23.36
N ASP A 363 -13.96 16.19 -23.51
CA ASP A 363 -13.88 17.56 -24.05
C ASP A 363 -13.81 18.57 -22.88
N ILE A 364 -13.20 19.73 -23.12
CA ILE A 364 -13.27 20.87 -22.19
C ILE A 364 -14.45 21.77 -22.56
N VAL A 365 -15.33 22.02 -21.60
CA VAL A 365 -16.50 22.87 -21.74
C VAL A 365 -16.55 23.90 -20.62
N MET A 366 -17.25 25.01 -20.87
CA MET A 366 -17.75 25.88 -19.82
C MET A 366 -19.21 25.50 -19.57
N ILE A 367 -19.60 25.33 -18.32
CA ILE A 367 -20.95 25.00 -17.90
C ILE A 367 -21.47 26.08 -16.96
N ASP A 368 -22.73 26.44 -17.11
CA ASP A 368 -23.45 27.28 -16.15
C ASP A 368 -24.23 26.43 -15.13
N LYS A 369 -24.74 27.05 -14.04
CA LYS A 369 -25.55 26.35 -13.03
C LYS A 369 -26.87 25.75 -13.55
N SER A 370 -27.29 26.11 -14.76
CA SER A 370 -28.48 25.56 -15.43
C SER A 370 -28.12 24.40 -16.37
N ALA A 371 -26.87 23.93 -16.31
CA ALA A 371 -26.29 22.89 -17.15
C ALA A 371 -26.19 23.21 -18.65
N ASN A 372 -26.28 24.50 -19.04
CA ASN A 372 -25.98 24.91 -20.41
C ASN A 372 -24.47 24.80 -20.65
N ARG A 373 -24.08 24.33 -21.84
CA ARG A 373 -22.68 24.05 -22.17
C ARG A 373 -22.21 24.93 -23.33
N LEU A 374 -21.05 25.54 -23.15
CA LEU A 374 -20.26 26.18 -24.18
C LEU A 374 -19.01 25.35 -24.44
N MET A 375 -18.82 24.92 -25.70
CA MET A 375 -17.66 24.12 -26.10
C MET A 375 -16.40 24.98 -26.11
N ILE A 376 -15.43 24.68 -25.24
CA ILE A 376 -14.14 25.38 -25.22
C ILE A 376 -13.12 24.67 -26.10
N CYS A 377 -12.94 23.37 -25.91
CA CYS A 377 -12.04 22.54 -26.70
C CYS A 377 -12.54 21.09 -26.79
N PRO A 378 -12.95 20.62 -27.97
CA PRO A 378 -13.22 19.22 -28.19
C PRO A 378 -11.90 18.45 -28.26
N LYS A 379 -11.90 17.20 -27.79
CA LYS A 379 -10.78 16.27 -27.89
C LYS A 379 -10.28 16.13 -29.33
N SER A 380 -11.20 16.20 -30.30
CA SER A 380 -10.88 16.11 -31.73
C SER A 380 -9.93 17.21 -32.24
N ALA A 381 -9.77 18.31 -31.49
CA ALA A 381 -8.82 19.38 -31.81
C ALA A 381 -7.42 19.15 -31.23
N THR A 382 -7.16 18.00 -30.60
CA THR A 382 -5.89 17.70 -29.92
C THR A 382 -5.14 16.55 -30.59
N PRO A 383 -3.83 16.37 -30.33
CA PRO A 383 -3.06 15.25 -30.86
C PRO A 383 -3.60 13.85 -30.46
N VAL A 384 -4.45 13.78 -29.43
CA VAL A 384 -5.07 12.52 -28.96
C VAL A 384 -6.47 12.27 -29.56
N ALA A 385 -6.88 13.04 -30.57
CA ALA A 385 -8.21 12.98 -31.21
C ALA A 385 -8.69 11.55 -31.55
N ASN A 386 -7.78 10.75 -32.12
CA ASN A 386 -8.09 9.40 -32.62
C ASN A 386 -7.97 8.30 -31.56
N ASN A 387 -7.69 8.65 -30.30
CA ASN A 387 -7.58 7.69 -29.21
C ASN A 387 -8.77 7.83 -28.25
N ASN A 388 -9.59 6.78 -28.18
CA ASN A 388 -10.77 6.76 -27.32
C ASN A 388 -10.45 6.58 -25.82
N ASN A 389 -9.23 6.15 -25.49
CA ASN A 389 -8.79 6.01 -24.11
C ASN A 389 -8.36 7.34 -23.48
N PHE A 390 -8.16 8.38 -24.29
CA PHE A 390 -7.73 9.69 -23.80
C PHE A 390 -8.90 10.64 -23.58
N ARG A 391 -8.78 11.43 -22.51
CA ARG A 391 -9.72 12.49 -22.13
C ARG A 391 -8.93 13.75 -21.76
N LEU A 392 -9.44 14.91 -22.14
CA LEU A 392 -8.97 16.18 -21.59
C LEU A 392 -9.62 16.38 -20.22
N ILE A 393 -8.81 16.59 -19.19
CA ILE A 393 -9.26 16.83 -17.82
C ILE A 393 -8.45 17.96 -17.17
N ASP A 394 -8.82 18.35 -15.96
CA ASP A 394 -8.17 19.37 -15.15
C ASP A 394 -8.01 20.72 -15.89
N PRO A 395 -9.10 21.35 -16.36
CA PRO A 395 -9.03 22.66 -16.99
C PRO A 395 -8.69 23.74 -15.96
N ILE A 396 -7.62 24.50 -16.18
CA ILE A 396 -7.13 25.56 -15.30
C ILE A 396 -6.95 26.86 -16.11
N PRO A 397 -7.61 27.97 -15.76
CA PRO A 397 -7.34 29.28 -16.35
C PRO A 397 -5.87 29.68 -16.19
N VAL A 398 -5.19 30.03 -17.30
CA VAL A 398 -3.81 30.52 -17.26
C VAL A 398 -3.83 32.01 -16.93
N LYS A 399 -3.88 32.32 -15.63
CA LYS A 399 -3.78 33.67 -15.08
C LYS A 399 -3.35 33.62 -13.61
N ALA A 400 -2.90 34.74 -13.09
CA ALA A 400 -2.74 34.89 -11.65
C ALA A 400 -4.10 34.78 -10.94
N ARG A 401 -4.09 34.21 -9.73
CA ARG A 401 -5.24 34.06 -8.84
C ARG A 401 -4.89 34.55 -7.43
N PRO A 402 -5.88 34.97 -6.62
CA PRO A 402 -5.64 35.35 -5.23
C PRO A 402 -4.97 34.22 -4.45
N VAL A 403 -3.97 34.58 -3.65
CA VAL A 403 -3.34 33.67 -2.67
C VAL A 403 -4.24 33.68 -1.41
N PRO A 404 -4.75 32.52 -0.95
CA PRO A 404 -5.45 32.42 0.33
C PRO A 404 -4.55 32.84 1.52
N PRO A 405 -5.12 33.07 2.71
CA PRO A 405 -4.32 33.35 3.90
C PRO A 405 -3.26 32.28 4.16
N ASP A 406 -2.04 32.72 4.47
CA ASP A 406 -1.00 31.83 4.96
C ASP A 406 -1.21 31.54 6.45
N ILE A 407 -1.38 30.26 6.79
CA ILE A 407 -1.60 29.82 8.17
C ILE A 407 -0.29 29.31 8.75
N ALA A 408 0.07 29.84 9.91
CA ALA A 408 1.32 29.48 10.59
C ALA A 408 1.40 27.96 10.87
N VAL A 409 2.54 27.38 10.50
CA VAL A 409 2.91 26.00 10.82
C VAL A 409 3.19 25.88 12.31
N MET A 410 2.45 24.99 12.98
CA MET A 410 2.58 24.69 14.42
C MET A 410 2.97 23.23 14.69
N THR A 411 3.33 22.47 13.66
CA THR A 411 3.94 21.15 13.80
C THR A 411 5.47 21.23 13.69
N TYR A 412 6.15 20.17 14.13
CA TYR A 412 7.61 20.08 14.18
C TYR A 412 8.11 18.88 13.36
N GLU A 413 7.65 18.79 12.12
CA GLU A 413 8.11 17.77 11.17
C GLU A 413 9.22 18.30 10.25
N GLY A 414 9.96 17.36 9.64
CA GLY A 414 10.99 17.66 8.65
C GLY A 414 12.11 18.51 9.22
N GLU A 415 12.50 19.58 8.51
CA GLU A 415 13.53 20.50 8.99
C GLU A 415 13.23 21.15 10.35
N ARG A 416 11.96 21.20 10.78
CA ARG A 416 11.56 21.76 12.09
C ARG A 416 11.70 20.77 13.25
N GLU A 417 11.95 19.49 12.98
CA GLU A 417 12.04 18.44 14.01
C GLU A 417 13.17 18.69 15.03
N SER A 418 14.20 19.44 14.63
CA SER A 418 15.31 19.83 15.52
C SER A 418 15.03 21.05 16.40
N LEU A 419 13.91 21.75 16.20
CA LEU A 419 13.58 22.94 16.97
C LEU A 419 13.00 22.53 18.33
N PRO A 420 13.28 23.26 19.42
CA PRO A 420 12.63 23.01 20.70
C PRO A 420 11.11 23.18 20.61
N HIS A 421 10.36 22.23 21.15
CA HIS A 421 8.91 22.28 21.24
C HIS A 421 8.37 21.53 22.45
N ASP A 422 7.13 21.86 22.82
CA ASP A 422 6.36 21.04 23.76
C ASP A 422 5.94 19.73 23.08
N PRO A 423 5.79 18.63 23.84
CA PRO A 423 5.20 17.40 23.33
C PRO A 423 3.76 17.59 22.86
N ALA A 424 3.34 16.81 21.86
CA ALA A 424 1.97 16.77 21.39
C ALA A 424 0.98 16.40 22.50
N ARG A 425 -0.21 17.01 22.46
CA ARG A 425 -1.24 16.87 23.49
C ARG A 425 -2.62 16.71 22.87
N LEU A 426 -3.44 15.91 23.55
CA LEU A 426 -4.84 15.71 23.23
C LEU A 426 -5.72 16.15 24.41
N SER A 427 -6.78 16.89 24.09
CA SER A 427 -7.76 17.35 25.07
C SER A 427 -9.18 17.05 24.61
N VAL A 428 -10.00 16.52 25.51
CA VAL A 428 -11.44 16.40 25.32
C VAL A 428 -12.11 17.29 26.36
N MET A 429 -12.87 18.28 25.90
CA MET A 429 -13.46 19.27 26.80
C MET A 429 -14.53 18.64 27.68
N ASN A 430 -15.42 17.82 27.10
CA ASN A 430 -16.42 17.05 27.85
C ASN A 430 -16.90 15.83 27.04
N VAL A 431 -16.62 14.61 27.51
CA VAL A 431 -17.06 13.36 26.85
C VAL A 431 -18.58 13.20 26.77
N TYR A 432 -19.35 13.94 27.58
CA TYR A 432 -20.82 13.93 27.56
C TYR A 432 -21.41 14.91 26.53
N GLU A 433 -20.59 15.75 25.89
CA GLU A 433 -21.00 16.49 24.69
C GLU A 433 -20.94 15.53 23.49
N THR A 434 -22.09 14.95 23.13
CA THR A 434 -22.18 13.91 22.11
C THR A 434 -23.52 14.01 21.37
N ASP A 435 -23.53 13.66 20.08
CA ASP A 435 -24.76 13.51 19.30
C ASP A 435 -25.55 12.23 19.65
N LEU A 436 -24.96 11.31 20.41
CA LEU A 436 -25.60 10.07 20.91
C LEU A 436 -25.48 9.95 22.44
N PRO A 437 -26.48 10.44 23.20
CA PRO A 437 -26.44 10.41 24.65
C PRO A 437 -26.21 9.02 25.25
N PHE A 438 -25.41 8.97 26.32
CA PHE A 438 -25.13 7.72 27.03
C PHE A 438 -26.35 7.27 27.86
N PRO A 439 -26.47 5.96 28.17
CA PRO A 439 -27.51 5.47 29.05
C PRO A 439 -27.55 6.25 30.38
N GLN A 440 -28.74 6.50 30.91
CA GLN A 440 -28.92 7.27 32.14
C GLN A 440 -28.06 6.72 33.29
N GLY A 441 -27.37 7.60 34.00
CA GLY A 441 -26.49 7.24 35.12
C GLY A 441 -25.14 6.66 34.71
N THR A 442 -24.81 6.62 33.42
CA THR A 442 -23.47 6.20 32.96
C THR A 442 -22.42 7.20 33.44
N VAL A 443 -21.43 6.70 34.19
CA VAL A 443 -20.25 7.47 34.62
C VAL A 443 -19.04 7.00 33.84
N ILE A 444 -18.45 7.91 33.07
CA ILE A 444 -17.17 7.68 32.38
C ILE A 444 -16.03 8.00 33.35
N LYS A 445 -15.09 7.07 33.48
CA LYS A 445 -13.93 7.22 34.37
C LYS A 445 -12.60 7.28 33.62
N TRP A 446 -12.54 6.69 32.44
CA TRP A 446 -11.31 6.59 31.65
C TRP A 446 -11.57 6.84 30.18
N LEU A 447 -10.55 7.33 29.50
CA LEU A 447 -10.47 7.35 28.04
C LEU A 447 -9.34 6.40 27.64
N ARG A 448 -9.66 5.37 26.85
CA ARG A 448 -8.69 4.45 26.25
C ARG A 448 -8.22 4.99 24.91
N VAL A 449 -6.91 4.96 24.70
CA VAL A 449 -6.27 5.30 23.42
C VAL A 449 -5.80 4.00 22.77
N ILE A 450 -6.26 3.77 21.55
CA ILE A 450 -5.94 2.60 20.74
C ILE A 450 -5.24 3.07 19.49
N GLN A 451 -4.10 2.45 19.17
CA GLN A 451 -3.52 2.58 17.85
C GLN A 451 -4.16 1.55 16.91
N LEU A 452 -4.63 2.02 15.76
CA LEU A 452 -4.99 1.17 14.64
C LEU A 452 -3.75 0.96 13.77
N ILE A 453 -3.46 -0.30 13.45
CA ILE A 453 -2.28 -0.64 12.65
C ILE A 453 -2.70 -0.74 11.18
N PRO A 454 -2.08 0.03 10.28
CA PRO A 454 -2.30 -0.12 8.85
C PRO A 454 -1.99 -1.53 8.39
N LYS A 455 -2.77 -1.99 7.43
CA LYS A 455 -2.54 -3.30 6.83
C LYS A 455 -1.18 -3.32 6.12
N ALA A 456 -0.32 -4.25 6.54
CA ALA A 456 1.04 -4.44 6.05
C ALA A 456 1.13 -5.49 4.93
N THR A 457 0.14 -6.39 4.82
CA THR A 457 0.13 -7.42 3.76
C THR A 457 -0.79 -7.05 2.60
N ILE A 458 -0.49 -7.61 1.43
CA ILE A 458 -1.08 -7.24 0.14
C ILE A 458 -2.58 -7.55 0.04
N ASN A 459 -2.97 -8.78 0.37
CA ASN A 459 -4.32 -9.26 0.11
C ASN A 459 -5.20 -9.10 1.35
N ILE A 460 -6.45 -8.70 1.11
CA ILE A 460 -7.55 -8.79 2.07
C ILE A 460 -7.57 -10.17 2.74
N ASN A 461 -7.67 -10.17 4.07
CA ASN A 461 -7.74 -11.38 4.90
C ASN A 461 -6.58 -12.37 4.75
N GLU A 462 -5.41 -11.94 4.27
CA GLU A 462 -4.20 -12.78 4.21
C GLU A 462 -3.04 -12.12 5.00
N PRO A 463 -2.83 -12.48 6.28
CA PRO A 463 -3.65 -13.39 7.07
C PRO A 463 -4.97 -12.76 7.51
N ARG A 464 -5.92 -13.61 7.88
CA ARG A 464 -7.17 -13.17 8.49
C ARG A 464 -6.92 -12.89 9.97
N VAL A 465 -7.08 -11.64 10.39
CA VAL A 465 -6.77 -11.21 11.77
C VAL A 465 -7.96 -11.26 12.72
N SER A 466 -9.19 -11.47 12.22
CA SER A 466 -10.42 -11.54 13.01
C SER A 466 -11.51 -12.38 12.31
N HIS A 467 -12.65 -12.60 12.97
CA HIS A 467 -13.82 -13.22 12.36
C HIS A 467 -14.45 -12.35 11.26
N ALA A 468 -14.37 -11.02 11.34
CA ALA A 468 -14.84 -10.14 10.27
C ALA A 468 -13.77 -10.04 9.15
N SER A 469 -14.19 -9.96 7.89
CA SER A 469 -13.25 -9.57 6.83
C SER A 469 -12.82 -8.12 7.02
N GLU A 470 -11.65 -7.75 6.47
CA GLU A 470 -11.19 -6.35 6.46
C GLU A 470 -10.94 -5.78 7.87
N SER A 471 -10.75 -6.63 8.88
CA SER A 471 -10.51 -6.17 10.24
C SER A 471 -9.14 -5.51 10.38
N VAL A 472 -9.08 -4.48 11.22
CA VAL A 472 -7.86 -3.74 11.54
C VAL A 472 -7.20 -4.32 12.77
N VAL A 473 -5.88 -4.43 12.76
CA VAL A 473 -5.08 -4.83 13.94
C VAL A 473 -5.07 -3.66 14.94
N ARG A 474 -5.15 -3.98 16.24
CA ARG A 474 -5.26 -2.98 17.32
C ARG A 474 -4.16 -3.15 18.35
N LEU A 475 -3.62 -2.03 18.80
CA LEU A 475 -2.70 -1.96 19.93
C LEU A 475 -3.30 -1.03 20.98
N ALA A 476 -3.59 -1.58 22.16
CA ALA A 476 -4.09 -0.78 23.28
C ALA A 476 -2.90 -0.06 23.92
N LEU A 477 -2.76 1.24 23.64
CA LEU A 477 -1.65 2.06 24.14
C LEU A 477 -1.80 2.30 25.64
N GLY A 478 -3.02 2.58 26.07
CA GLY A 478 -3.32 2.76 27.48
C GLY A 478 -4.56 3.59 27.73
N VAL A 479 -4.71 3.99 28.99
CA VAL A 479 -5.84 4.77 29.49
C VAL A 479 -5.36 6.04 30.19
N VAL A 480 -6.21 7.05 30.16
CA VAL A 480 -6.05 8.32 30.88
C VAL A 480 -7.32 8.63 31.66
N PRO A 481 -7.22 9.33 32.81
CA PRO A 481 -8.39 9.66 33.61
C PRO A 481 -9.33 10.62 32.86
N VAL A 482 -10.63 10.37 33.01
CA VAL A 482 -11.69 11.34 32.71
C VAL A 482 -12.14 11.94 34.05
N GLU A 483 -12.15 13.26 34.12
CA GLU A 483 -12.51 14.02 35.31
C GLU A 483 -14.03 14.02 35.54
N SER A 484 -14.45 14.47 36.71
CA SER A 484 -15.88 14.47 37.08
C SER A 484 -16.76 15.37 36.19
N ASP A 485 -16.17 16.36 35.54
CA ASP A 485 -16.84 17.22 34.55
C ASP A 485 -16.83 16.63 33.13
N GLY A 486 -16.31 15.41 32.96
CA GLY A 486 -16.21 14.72 31.68
C GLY A 486 -14.96 15.09 30.87
N SER A 487 -14.06 15.90 31.39
CA SER A 487 -12.87 16.35 30.64
C SER A 487 -11.70 15.35 30.71
N ALA A 488 -10.86 15.34 29.67
CA ALA A 488 -9.62 14.58 29.61
C ALA A 488 -8.50 15.42 28.96
N HIS A 489 -7.26 15.26 29.45
CA HIS A 489 -6.08 15.98 28.95
C HIS A 489 -4.84 15.11 29.14
N PHE A 490 -4.09 14.83 28.06
CA PHE A 490 -3.00 13.86 28.04
C PHE A 490 -1.99 14.07 26.92
N GLU A 491 -0.80 13.49 27.10
CA GLU A 491 0.23 13.45 26.06
C GLU A 491 -0.17 12.51 24.93
N ALA A 492 -0.05 12.99 23.71
CA ALA A 492 -0.55 12.29 22.55
C ALA A 492 0.55 11.47 21.88
N PRO A 493 0.26 10.22 21.47
CA PRO A 493 1.12 9.50 20.54
C PRO A 493 1.15 10.22 19.20
N VAL A 494 2.34 10.46 18.66
CA VAL A 494 2.52 11.12 17.36
C VAL A 494 2.63 10.11 16.23
N ASP A 495 2.30 10.56 15.01
CA ASP A 495 2.57 9.85 13.75
C ASP A 495 1.86 8.49 13.63
N ARG A 496 0.69 8.36 14.26
CA ARG A 496 -0.05 7.08 14.41
C ARG A 496 -1.55 7.26 14.25
N CYS A 497 -2.22 6.24 13.69
CA CYS A 497 -3.68 6.16 13.65
C CYS A 497 -4.25 5.95 15.06
N LEU A 498 -4.91 6.95 15.63
CA LEU A 498 -5.50 6.90 16.97
C LEU A 498 -7.02 6.77 16.92
N MET A 499 -7.54 5.89 17.78
CA MET A 499 -8.94 5.68 18.04
C MET A 499 -9.19 5.76 19.55
N PHE A 500 -10.33 6.33 19.95
CA PHE A 500 -10.68 6.51 21.37
C PHE A 500 -11.88 5.67 21.79
N GLN A 501 -11.86 5.19 23.04
CA GLN A 501 -13.00 4.58 23.71
C GLN A 501 -13.23 5.21 25.07
N VAL A 502 -14.46 5.62 25.37
CA VAL A 502 -14.85 6.06 26.72
C VAL A 502 -15.21 4.84 27.56
N LEU A 503 -14.62 4.73 28.75
CA LEU A 503 -14.77 3.57 29.63
C LEU A 503 -15.47 3.94 30.94
N ASP A 504 -16.25 2.99 31.47
CA ASP A 504 -16.81 3.11 32.82
C ASP A 504 -15.79 2.78 33.92
N SER A 505 -16.24 2.78 35.19
CA SER A 505 -15.41 2.46 36.36
C SER A 505 -14.83 1.05 36.38
N ASN A 506 -15.32 0.15 35.52
CA ASN A 506 -14.85 -1.23 35.39
C ASN A 506 -13.95 -1.44 34.16
N PHE A 507 -13.47 -0.37 33.53
CA PHE A 507 -12.66 -0.40 32.31
C PHE A 507 -13.35 -1.05 31.10
N MET A 508 -14.69 -1.07 31.08
CA MET A 508 -15.45 -1.54 29.93
C MET A 508 -15.87 -0.38 29.04
N ALA A 509 -15.68 -0.53 27.73
CA ALA A 509 -16.08 0.48 26.76
C ALA A 509 -17.60 0.72 26.79
N VAL A 510 -17.98 2.00 26.90
CA VAL A 510 -19.35 2.47 26.74
C VAL A 510 -19.62 2.79 25.27
N GLN A 511 -18.66 3.42 24.61
CA GLN A 511 -18.73 3.83 23.22
C GLN A 511 -17.31 3.80 22.61
N SER A 512 -17.21 3.54 21.30
CA SER A 512 -15.95 3.59 20.56
C SER A 512 -16.09 4.54 19.39
N MET A 513 -15.05 5.32 19.14
CA MET A 513 -14.89 6.01 17.86
C MET A 513 -14.89 4.95 16.74
N ARG A 514 -15.64 5.21 15.67
CA ARG A 514 -15.58 4.47 14.41
C ARG A 514 -15.08 5.44 13.36
N SER A 515 -13.79 5.67 13.38
CA SER A 515 -12.97 6.57 12.56
C SER A 515 -11.57 6.49 13.16
N LEU A 516 -10.65 7.33 12.72
CA LEU A 516 -9.40 7.59 13.41
C LEU A 516 -9.02 9.06 13.31
N THR A 517 -8.11 9.48 14.18
CA THR A 517 -7.37 10.73 14.05
C THR A 517 -5.87 10.44 14.16
N TYR A 518 -5.04 11.46 14.06
CA TYR A 518 -3.60 11.41 14.32
C TYR A 518 -3.16 12.80 14.78
N VAL A 519 -1.99 12.89 15.39
CA VAL A 519 -1.35 14.16 15.72
C VAL A 519 0.10 14.14 15.28
N HIS A 520 0.61 15.31 14.91
CA HIS A 520 2.02 15.54 14.56
C HIS A 520 2.82 15.98 15.80
N LYS A 521 4.15 15.99 15.69
CA LYS A 521 5.01 16.48 16.78
C LYS A 521 4.68 17.91 17.17
N GLY A 522 4.53 18.12 18.48
CA GLY A 522 4.15 19.40 19.10
C GLY A 522 2.73 19.88 18.81
N GLU A 523 1.87 19.09 18.16
CA GLU A 523 0.48 19.45 17.92
C GLU A 523 -0.36 19.39 19.19
N HIS A 524 -1.21 20.41 19.41
CA HIS A 524 -2.22 20.41 20.46
C HIS A 524 -3.62 20.26 19.85
N LEU A 525 -4.16 19.05 19.88
CA LEU A 525 -5.48 18.74 19.32
C LEU A 525 -6.57 18.75 20.41
N THR A 526 -7.66 19.46 20.17
CA THR A 526 -8.80 19.57 21.10
C THR A 526 -10.10 19.10 20.44
N CYS A 527 -10.87 18.29 21.14
CA CYS A 527 -12.23 17.89 20.78
C CYS A 527 -13.22 18.50 21.79
N LEU A 528 -14.35 19.01 21.31
CA LEU A 528 -15.38 19.51 22.22
C LEU A 528 -16.01 18.36 23.01
N GLY A 529 -16.20 17.20 22.35
CA GLY A 529 -16.71 16.02 23.00
C GLY A 529 -16.56 14.75 22.17
N CYS A 530 -17.36 13.74 22.49
CA CYS A 530 -17.32 12.44 21.82
C CYS A 530 -18.34 12.42 20.68
N HIS A 531 -17.91 12.82 19.48
CA HIS A 531 -18.80 12.96 18.33
C HIS A 531 -19.81 14.11 18.53
N GLU A 532 -19.26 15.27 18.92
CA GLU A 532 -20.01 16.48 19.26
C GLU A 532 -20.87 17.00 18.09
N ASP A 533 -21.89 17.78 18.42
CA ASP A 533 -22.61 18.57 17.42
C ASP A 533 -21.69 19.65 16.85
N LYS A 534 -21.28 19.47 15.59
CA LYS A 534 -20.41 20.38 14.84
C LYS A 534 -21.00 21.80 14.67
N TRP A 535 -22.30 21.96 14.92
CA TRP A 535 -23.02 23.24 14.82
C TRP A 535 -23.16 23.96 16.16
N LYS A 536 -22.72 23.32 17.24
CA LYS A 536 -22.75 23.92 18.58
C LYS A 536 -21.46 24.70 18.79
N ALA A 537 -21.59 25.99 19.09
CA ALA A 537 -20.45 26.79 19.52
C ALA A 537 -19.84 26.20 20.80
N THR A 538 -18.51 26.24 20.90
CA THR A 538 -17.79 25.85 22.11
C THR A 538 -18.24 26.72 23.28
N PRO A 539 -18.82 26.15 24.35
CA PRO A 539 -19.14 26.94 25.54
C PRO A 539 -17.84 27.42 26.21
N PRO A 540 -17.84 28.56 26.92
CA PRO A 540 -16.68 29.03 27.66
C PRO A 540 -16.50 28.18 28.92
N ILE A 541 -16.01 26.96 28.75
CA ILE A 541 -15.72 26.02 29.83
C ILE A 541 -14.22 26.02 30.11
N ASN A 542 -13.87 25.94 31.39
CA ASN A 542 -12.49 25.75 31.86
C ASN A 542 -12.41 24.33 32.47
N PRO A 543 -12.13 23.29 31.66
CA PRO A 543 -12.27 21.90 32.11
C PRO A 543 -11.26 21.55 33.19
N ILE A 544 -11.66 20.69 34.15
CA ILE A 544 -10.81 20.27 35.27
C ILE A 544 -9.49 19.67 34.76
N ALA A 545 -9.53 18.86 33.70
CA ALA A 545 -8.35 18.18 33.18
C ALA A 545 -7.28 19.15 32.65
N MET A 546 -7.67 20.31 32.13
CA MET A 546 -6.76 21.31 31.57
C MET A 546 -6.16 22.25 32.63
N ARG A 547 -6.53 22.09 33.91
CA ARG A 547 -5.97 22.87 35.04
C ARG A 547 -4.72 22.22 35.65
N ARG A 548 -4.30 21.08 35.10
CA ARG A 548 -3.14 20.29 35.53
C ARG A 548 -2.32 19.90 34.31
N GLU A 549 -1.11 19.41 34.56
CA GLU A 549 -0.27 18.84 33.50
C GLU A 549 -0.98 17.69 32.76
N PRO A 550 -0.66 17.48 31.47
CA PRO A 550 -1.18 16.38 30.69
C PRO A 550 -0.92 15.04 31.40
N SER A 551 -1.93 14.18 31.45
CA SER A 551 -1.75 12.81 31.94
C SER A 551 -0.80 12.04 31.03
N LYS A 552 0.12 11.27 31.62
CA LYS A 552 0.84 10.22 30.90
C LYS A 552 -0.11 9.06 30.57
N LEU A 553 0.06 8.46 29.40
CA LEU A 553 -0.62 7.22 29.04
C LEU A 553 -0.19 6.08 29.98
N LYS A 554 -1.17 5.40 30.57
CA LYS A 554 -0.91 4.23 31.42
C LYS A 554 -1.37 2.97 30.68
N PRO A 555 -0.46 2.05 30.31
CA PRO A 555 -0.85 0.75 29.80
C PRO A 555 -1.86 0.07 30.74
N GLU A 556 -2.85 -0.61 30.16
CA GLU A 556 -3.87 -1.31 30.93
C GLU A 556 -3.34 -2.60 31.60
N PHE A 557 -2.19 -3.09 31.11
CA PHE A 557 -1.40 -4.14 31.74
C PHE A 557 0.02 -3.62 32.03
N MET A 558 1.01 -4.50 32.18
CA MET A 558 2.40 -4.05 32.43
C MET A 558 2.98 -3.24 31.27
N GLU A 559 2.55 -3.51 30.04
CA GLU A 559 3.11 -2.91 28.81
C GLU A 559 1.99 -2.70 27.77
N ALA A 560 2.18 -1.71 26.89
CA ALA A 560 1.32 -1.46 25.73
C ALA A 560 1.64 -2.46 24.63
N LEU A 561 0.68 -3.32 24.29
CA LEU A 561 0.94 -4.48 23.44
C LEU A 561 -0.18 -4.72 22.43
N PRO A 562 0.14 -5.33 21.27
CA PRO A 562 -0.88 -5.70 20.29
C PRO A 562 -1.90 -6.66 20.88
N VAL A 563 -3.18 -6.37 20.68
CA VAL A 563 -4.28 -7.17 21.23
C VAL A 563 -4.49 -8.40 20.36
N SER A 564 -4.26 -9.57 20.91
CA SER A 564 -4.46 -10.87 20.24
C SER A 564 -5.17 -11.88 21.14
N TYR A 565 -5.92 -12.81 20.55
CA TYR A 565 -6.59 -13.87 21.30
C TYR A 565 -5.60 -14.74 22.09
N TYR A 566 -4.52 -15.19 21.43
CA TYR A 566 -3.59 -16.18 21.99
C TYR A 566 -2.78 -15.65 23.18
N ARG A 567 -2.44 -14.36 23.19
CA ARG A 567 -1.66 -13.77 24.28
C ARG A 567 -2.54 -13.11 25.35
N THR A 568 -3.64 -12.48 24.94
CA THR A 568 -4.46 -11.68 25.84
C THR A 568 -5.41 -12.55 26.65
N VAL A 569 -6.13 -13.48 26.01
CA VAL A 569 -7.29 -14.16 26.62
C VAL A 569 -7.16 -15.68 26.70
N LYS A 570 -6.48 -16.34 25.75
CA LYS A 570 -6.32 -17.80 25.75
C LYS A 570 -5.78 -18.36 27.08
N PRO A 571 -4.76 -17.75 27.75
CA PRO A 571 -4.29 -18.27 29.04
C PRO A 571 -5.38 -18.29 30.11
N VAL A 572 -6.30 -17.32 30.10
CA VAL A 572 -7.45 -17.27 31.01
C VAL A 572 -8.43 -18.41 30.69
N PHE A 573 -8.77 -18.59 29.42
CA PHE A 573 -9.70 -19.65 29.01
C PHE A 573 -9.16 -21.06 29.24
N ASP A 574 -7.88 -21.30 28.97
CA ASP A 574 -7.24 -22.59 29.22
C ASP A 574 -7.24 -22.93 30.71
N ALA A 575 -7.05 -21.94 31.58
CA ALA A 575 -7.03 -22.13 33.03
C ALA A 575 -8.45 -22.25 33.64
N LYS A 576 -9.43 -21.49 33.14
CA LYS A 576 -10.71 -21.27 33.83
C LYS A 576 -11.93 -21.88 33.13
N CYS A 577 -11.85 -22.16 31.83
CA CYS A 577 -13.03 -22.55 31.03
C CYS A 577 -12.85 -23.91 30.35
N ALA A 578 -11.75 -24.09 29.61
CA ALA A 578 -11.52 -25.26 28.76
C ALA A 578 -11.59 -26.61 29.49
N PRO A 579 -11.06 -26.78 30.73
CA PRO A 579 -11.13 -28.06 31.43
C PRO A 579 -12.57 -28.52 31.69
N CYS A 580 -13.43 -27.60 32.14
CA CYS A 580 -14.83 -27.91 32.46
C CYS A 580 -15.65 -28.17 31.19
N HIS A 581 -15.41 -27.37 30.13
CA HIS A 581 -16.08 -27.55 28.84
C HIS A 581 -15.71 -28.91 28.19
N LYS A 582 -14.43 -29.30 28.27
CA LYS A 582 -13.97 -30.61 27.82
C LYS A 582 -14.55 -31.75 28.64
N GLN A 583 -14.55 -31.63 29.98
CA GLN A 583 -15.08 -32.66 30.87
C GLN A 583 -16.58 -32.89 30.67
N ARG A 584 -17.35 -31.83 30.40
CA ARG A 584 -18.81 -31.89 30.24
C ARG A 584 -19.24 -32.17 28.80
N GLY A 585 -18.37 -31.97 27.81
CA GLY A 585 -18.68 -32.14 26.40
C GLY A 585 -19.80 -31.21 25.89
N ARG A 586 -19.89 -29.99 26.45
CA ARG A 586 -20.93 -29.00 26.10
C ARG A 586 -20.31 -27.61 25.96
N GLY A 587 -20.81 -26.83 25.00
CA GLY A 587 -20.34 -25.47 24.72
C GLY A 587 -19.11 -25.43 23.82
N PRO A 588 -18.54 -24.23 23.59
CA PRO A 588 -17.33 -24.07 22.78
C PRO A 588 -16.12 -24.74 23.45
N ASP A 589 -15.18 -25.25 22.66
CA ASP A 589 -13.90 -25.79 23.15
C ASP A 589 -12.91 -24.69 23.59
N MET A 590 -13.40 -23.45 23.60
CA MET A 590 -12.67 -22.22 23.89
C MET A 590 -11.62 -21.81 22.87
N SER A 591 -11.42 -22.55 21.77
CA SER A 591 -10.61 -22.08 20.64
C SER A 591 -11.20 -20.81 20.01
N TYR A 592 -10.36 -20.00 19.37
CA TYR A 592 -10.83 -18.78 18.69
C TYR A 592 -12.00 -19.07 17.73
N ALA A 593 -11.88 -20.15 16.93
CA ALA A 593 -12.91 -20.55 15.97
C ALA A 593 -14.26 -20.87 16.61
N SER A 594 -14.29 -21.53 17.78
CA SER A 594 -15.53 -21.91 18.45
C SER A 594 -16.24 -20.76 19.15
N LEU A 595 -15.56 -19.63 19.34
CA LEU A 595 -16.09 -18.46 20.02
C LEU A 595 -16.85 -17.48 19.12
N LYS A 596 -16.86 -17.69 17.80
CA LYS A 596 -17.46 -16.80 16.79
C LYS A 596 -18.82 -16.24 17.19
N ASP A 597 -19.73 -17.10 17.65
CA ASP A 597 -21.12 -16.70 17.94
C ASP A 597 -21.32 -16.02 19.31
N PHE A 598 -20.26 -15.98 20.13
CA PHE A 598 -20.28 -15.44 21.49
C PHE A 598 -19.59 -14.09 21.62
N VAL A 599 -18.59 -13.83 20.77
CA VAL A 599 -17.74 -12.63 20.84
C VAL A 599 -18.40 -11.43 20.18
N PHE A 600 -17.78 -10.26 20.33
CA PHE A 600 -18.22 -9.05 19.65
C PHE A 600 -17.42 -8.83 18.36
N HIS A 601 -18.13 -8.53 17.27
CA HIS A 601 -17.54 -8.04 16.03
C HIS A 601 -18.55 -7.17 15.27
N PHE A 602 -18.09 -6.19 14.50
CA PHE A 602 -18.95 -5.30 13.70
C PHE A 602 -19.54 -5.94 12.42
N CYS A 603 -19.74 -7.26 12.39
CA CYS A 603 -20.40 -7.99 11.29
C CYS A 603 -21.42 -9.01 11.86
N ASP A 604 -22.35 -9.58 11.07
CA ASP A 604 -23.40 -10.46 11.63
C ASP A 604 -23.47 -11.90 11.10
N GLY A 605 -22.69 -12.30 10.11
CA GLY A 605 -22.93 -13.61 9.48
C GLY A 605 -23.32 -13.58 8.01
N GLY A 606 -23.75 -12.43 7.50
CA GLY A 606 -24.12 -12.25 6.10
C GLY A 606 -22.94 -12.31 5.14
N TRP A 607 -23.18 -12.75 3.90
CA TRP A 607 -22.18 -12.72 2.82
C TRP A 607 -22.35 -11.43 1.99
N PRO A 608 -21.29 -10.66 1.74
CA PRO A 608 -19.93 -10.83 2.27
C PRO A 608 -19.84 -10.42 3.75
N TYR A 609 -18.99 -11.14 4.51
CA TYR A 609 -18.76 -10.98 5.96
C TYR A 609 -17.96 -9.69 6.28
N THR A 610 -18.38 -8.54 5.76
CA THR A 610 -17.66 -7.27 5.82
C THR A 610 -17.75 -6.61 7.20
N ASN A 611 -16.60 -6.16 7.71
CA ASN A 611 -16.54 -5.41 8.97
C ASN A 611 -17.29 -4.08 8.80
N GLY A 612 -18.17 -3.75 9.75
CA GLY A 612 -18.89 -2.49 9.78
C GLY A 612 -20.19 -2.41 8.99
N ASN A 613 -20.71 -3.55 8.48
CA ASN A 613 -21.95 -3.62 7.70
C ASN A 613 -23.11 -2.87 8.37
N ILE A 614 -23.57 -1.81 7.71
CA ILE A 614 -24.59 -0.90 8.28
C ILE A 614 -26.01 -1.46 8.25
N ASN A 615 -26.27 -2.54 7.50
CA ASN A 615 -27.60 -3.15 7.39
C ASN A 615 -27.96 -3.97 8.63
N VAL A 616 -27.01 -4.18 9.54
CA VAL A 616 -27.20 -4.94 10.77
C VAL A 616 -27.42 -3.98 11.93
N ALA A 617 -28.69 -3.69 12.23
CA ALA A 617 -29.14 -2.83 13.32
C ALA A 617 -28.45 -3.09 14.67
N GLU A 618 -28.20 -4.36 14.90
CA GLU A 618 -27.87 -4.95 16.19
C GLU A 618 -26.41 -4.73 16.61
N VAL A 619 -25.56 -4.28 15.68
CA VAL A 619 -24.12 -3.99 15.87
C VAL A 619 -23.74 -2.53 15.55
N GLY A 620 -24.71 -1.67 15.19
CA GLY A 620 -24.57 -0.22 15.27
C GLY A 620 -24.30 0.56 13.97
N GLY A 621 -24.83 0.21 12.79
CA GLY A 621 -24.86 1.16 11.65
C GLY A 621 -23.52 1.84 11.32
N SER A 622 -23.47 3.18 11.24
CA SER A 622 -22.25 4.00 11.06
C SER A 622 -21.59 4.49 12.36
N ARG A 623 -22.19 4.25 13.54
CA ARG A 623 -21.71 4.70 14.86
C ARG A 623 -21.98 3.65 15.95
N THR A 624 -21.07 3.42 16.89
CA THR A 624 -21.42 2.53 18.02
C THR A 624 -22.59 3.07 18.82
N ILE A 625 -23.54 2.21 19.21
CA ILE A 625 -24.64 2.57 20.10
C ILE A 625 -24.12 2.55 21.55
N PRO A 626 -24.13 3.68 22.28
CA PRO A 626 -23.64 3.73 23.66
C PRO A 626 -24.27 2.66 24.57
N GLY A 627 -23.42 1.95 25.30
CA GLY A 627 -23.82 0.86 26.20
C GLY A 627 -24.15 -0.47 25.50
N LYS A 628 -24.16 -0.52 24.16
CA LYS A 628 -24.41 -1.72 23.35
C LYS A 628 -23.23 -2.05 22.43
N PHE A 629 -22.01 -1.84 22.91
CA PHE A 629 -20.76 -2.08 22.19
C PHE A 629 -19.82 -3.05 22.95
N GLY A 630 -18.92 -3.70 22.23
CA GLY A 630 -17.78 -4.42 22.80
C GLY A 630 -18.19 -5.50 23.80
N ALA A 631 -17.49 -5.53 24.94
CA ALA A 631 -17.75 -6.47 26.03
C ALA A 631 -19.20 -6.41 26.54
N LYS A 632 -19.80 -5.20 26.61
CA LYS A 632 -21.18 -5.02 27.09
C LYS A 632 -22.22 -5.62 26.16
N ARG A 633 -21.91 -5.73 24.87
CA ARG A 633 -22.78 -6.34 23.85
C ARG A 633 -22.52 -7.82 23.63
N SER A 634 -21.31 -8.28 23.90
CA SER A 634 -20.90 -9.67 23.70
C SER A 634 -21.79 -10.64 24.47
N LYS A 635 -22.14 -11.75 23.81
CA LYS A 635 -22.85 -12.87 24.46
C LYS A 635 -21.94 -13.69 25.40
N LEU A 636 -20.62 -13.48 25.34
CA LEU A 636 -19.63 -14.16 26.17
C LEU A 636 -19.60 -13.63 27.61
N LEU A 637 -19.73 -12.30 27.79
CA LEU A 637 -19.57 -11.66 29.10
C LEU A 637 -20.51 -12.22 30.19
N PRO A 638 -21.81 -12.52 29.94
CA PRO A 638 -22.67 -13.17 30.92
C PRO A 638 -22.17 -14.53 31.43
N PHE A 639 -21.40 -15.28 30.63
CA PHE A 639 -20.82 -16.56 31.01
C PHE A 639 -19.52 -16.44 31.82
N CYS A 640 -18.98 -15.23 31.97
CA CYS A 640 -17.81 -14.94 32.80
C CYS A 640 -18.18 -14.65 34.28
N LYS A 641 -19.44 -14.91 34.67
CA LYS A 641 -19.98 -14.66 36.01
C LYS A 641 -20.19 -15.97 36.78
N PRO A 642 -20.25 -15.93 38.13
CA PRO A 642 -20.51 -17.13 38.95
C PRO A 642 -21.82 -17.87 38.61
N SER A 643 -22.81 -17.20 38.02
CA SER A 643 -24.04 -17.84 37.53
C SER A 643 -23.78 -18.92 36.47
N HIS A 644 -22.62 -18.90 35.80
CA HIS A 644 -22.18 -19.95 34.90
C HIS A 644 -21.26 -20.92 35.65
N TYR A 645 -21.85 -21.90 36.33
CA TYR A 645 -21.14 -22.97 37.03
C TYR A 645 -20.04 -22.49 38.01
N ASP A 646 -20.34 -21.45 38.78
CA ASP A 646 -19.46 -20.89 39.82
C ASP A 646 -18.08 -20.45 39.29
N VAL A 647 -18.00 -20.06 38.01
CA VAL A 647 -16.79 -19.47 37.42
C VAL A 647 -16.32 -18.29 38.27
N SER A 648 -15.04 -18.33 38.65
CA SER A 648 -14.36 -17.30 39.43
C SER A 648 -13.15 -16.78 38.67
N LEU A 649 -13.22 -15.51 38.29
CA LEU A 649 -12.16 -14.77 37.60
C LEU A 649 -11.64 -13.68 38.51
N THR A 650 -10.33 -13.49 38.51
CA THR A 650 -9.71 -12.29 39.08
C THR A 650 -10.09 -11.05 38.25
N LYS A 651 -9.85 -9.86 38.82
CA LYS A 651 -10.08 -8.60 38.09
C LYS A 651 -9.23 -8.51 36.81
N ASP A 652 -7.97 -8.96 36.86
CA ASP A 652 -7.07 -8.99 35.69
C ASP A 652 -7.58 -9.97 34.62
N GLU A 653 -7.98 -11.18 35.02
CA GLU A 653 -8.52 -12.20 34.10
C GLU A 653 -9.80 -11.72 33.38
N LEU A 654 -10.72 -11.09 34.11
CA LEU A 654 -11.91 -10.48 33.51
C LEU A 654 -11.53 -9.32 32.59
N HIS A 655 -10.60 -8.45 33.00
CA HIS A 655 -10.19 -7.29 32.23
C HIS A 655 -9.54 -7.67 30.90
N ARG A 656 -8.73 -8.74 30.85
CA ARG A 656 -8.20 -9.32 29.61
C ARG A 656 -9.29 -9.70 28.62
N ILE A 657 -10.35 -10.36 29.11
CA ILE A 657 -11.50 -10.75 28.29
C ILE A 657 -12.23 -9.51 27.79
N THR A 658 -12.51 -8.54 28.66
CA THR A 658 -13.26 -7.34 28.26
C THR A 658 -12.47 -6.46 27.29
N LEU A 659 -11.16 -6.27 27.48
CA LEU A 659 -10.34 -5.49 26.55
C LEU A 659 -10.34 -6.12 25.15
N TRP A 660 -10.16 -7.45 25.07
CA TRP A 660 -10.18 -8.16 23.80
C TRP A 660 -11.54 -8.01 23.08
N LEU A 661 -12.65 -8.13 23.81
CA LEU A 661 -14.00 -7.91 23.27
C LEU A 661 -14.22 -6.45 22.81
N ASP A 662 -13.72 -5.48 23.57
CA ASP A 662 -13.79 -4.05 23.21
C ASP A 662 -12.90 -3.71 21.99
N CYS A 663 -11.91 -4.54 21.68
CA CYS A 663 -10.99 -4.40 20.54
C CYS A 663 -11.40 -5.26 19.33
N ASN A 664 -12.72 -5.44 19.12
CA ASN A 664 -13.30 -6.22 18.00
C ASN A 664 -12.88 -7.70 17.96
N SER A 665 -12.48 -8.24 19.12
CA SER A 665 -12.17 -9.66 19.31
C SER A 665 -11.15 -10.23 18.31
N ASN A 666 -10.10 -9.50 17.95
CA ASN A 666 -9.11 -9.97 16.97
C ASN A 666 -8.44 -11.30 17.39
N GLU A 667 -8.22 -12.20 16.42
CA GLU A 667 -7.39 -13.40 16.58
C GLU A 667 -5.92 -13.00 16.75
N LEU A 668 -5.44 -12.13 15.85
CA LEU A 668 -4.04 -11.77 15.68
C LEU A 668 -3.79 -10.30 16.04
N GLY A 669 -2.64 -10.03 16.64
CA GLY A 669 -2.15 -8.69 16.99
C GLY A 669 -1.14 -8.15 15.97
N SER A 670 -0.82 -8.92 14.93
CA SER A 670 0.05 -8.51 13.82
C SER A 670 -0.32 -9.31 12.57
N GLU A 671 -0.08 -8.75 11.39
CA GLU A 671 -0.30 -9.45 10.11
C GLU A 671 0.88 -10.35 9.69
N VAL A 672 1.96 -10.38 10.47
CA VAL A 672 3.14 -11.22 10.18
C VAL A 672 3.32 -12.32 11.22
N ASN A 673 4.06 -13.38 10.84
CA ASN A 673 4.43 -14.48 11.72
C ASN A 673 3.25 -15.10 12.52
N VAL A 674 2.21 -15.52 11.80
CA VAL A 674 0.97 -16.10 12.36
C VAL A 674 1.26 -17.27 13.30
N SER A 675 2.17 -18.17 12.92
CA SER A 675 2.50 -19.36 13.71
C SER A 675 3.06 -19.01 15.10
N ALA A 676 3.94 -18.01 15.19
CA ALA A 676 4.46 -17.54 16.47
C ALA A 676 3.35 -16.96 17.35
N GLN A 677 2.49 -16.11 16.80
CA GLN A 677 1.35 -15.56 17.54
C GLN A 677 0.42 -16.65 18.07
N ARG A 678 0.12 -17.68 17.25
CA ARG A 678 -0.71 -18.83 17.65
C ARG A 678 -0.09 -19.66 18.77
N SER A 679 1.23 -19.63 18.91
CA SER A 679 1.96 -20.24 20.03
C SER A 679 2.03 -19.34 21.28
N GLY A 680 1.43 -18.15 21.25
CA GLY A 680 1.42 -17.19 22.35
C GLY A 680 2.62 -16.24 22.38
N GLN A 681 3.50 -16.29 21.38
CA GLN A 681 4.65 -15.38 21.29
C GLN A 681 4.21 -13.96 20.90
N LEU A 682 4.91 -12.96 21.44
CA LEU A 682 4.74 -11.56 21.03
C LEU A 682 5.32 -11.37 19.63
N VAL A 683 4.50 -10.80 18.74
CA VAL A 683 4.92 -10.36 17.41
C VAL A 683 4.46 -8.93 17.24
N TRP A 684 5.42 -8.03 17.04
CA TRP A 684 5.14 -6.63 16.77
C TRP A 684 4.63 -6.46 15.33
N PRO A 685 3.71 -5.51 15.09
CA PRO A 685 3.43 -5.03 13.74
C PRO A 685 4.69 -4.56 13.02
N SER A 686 4.72 -4.73 11.70
CA SER A 686 5.87 -4.35 10.86
C SER A 686 5.85 -2.90 10.37
N ILE A 687 4.79 -2.15 10.69
CA ILE A 687 4.57 -0.76 10.26
C ILE A 687 3.99 0.05 11.41
N ASP A 688 4.35 1.34 11.47
CA ASP A 688 3.87 2.36 12.43
C ASP A 688 4.05 2.02 13.92
N VAL A 689 4.91 1.05 14.26
CA VAL A 689 5.20 0.67 15.65
C VAL A 689 6.70 0.62 15.85
N ASP A 690 7.17 1.36 16.85
CA ASP A 690 8.50 1.18 17.44
C ASP A 690 8.38 0.30 18.69
N PRO A 691 8.91 -0.93 18.69
CA PRO A 691 8.92 -1.79 19.87
C PRO A 691 9.63 -1.19 21.10
N ASN A 692 10.55 -0.24 20.91
CA ASN A 692 11.25 0.43 22.02
C ASN A 692 10.48 1.64 22.57
N ASN A 693 9.59 2.22 21.76
CA ASN A 693 8.62 3.24 22.17
C ASN A 693 7.21 2.82 21.75
N PRO A 694 6.63 1.77 22.37
CA PRO A 694 5.33 1.26 21.96
C PRO A 694 4.21 2.26 22.20
N LEU A 695 4.38 3.19 23.14
CA LEU A 695 3.41 4.26 23.42
C LEU A 695 3.37 5.34 22.35
N GLY A 696 4.48 5.60 21.65
CA GLY A 696 4.57 6.61 20.61
C GLY A 696 4.47 8.05 21.08
N VAL A 697 4.52 8.27 22.40
CA VAL A 697 4.61 9.62 22.96
C VAL A 697 6.03 10.14 22.76
N GLU A 698 6.14 11.43 22.53
CA GLU A 698 7.43 12.10 22.42
C GLU A 698 8.18 12.00 23.77
N ASP A 699 9.48 11.74 23.71
CA ASP A 699 10.35 11.80 24.87
C ASP A 699 11.12 13.13 24.88
N PRO A 700 10.69 14.13 25.68
CA PRO A 700 11.40 15.40 25.79
C PRO A 700 12.75 15.26 26.52
N THR A 701 13.04 14.09 27.12
CA THR A 701 14.30 13.79 27.82
C THR A 701 15.30 13.00 26.98
N SER A 702 15.01 12.74 25.70
CA SER A 702 16.05 12.28 24.78
C SER A 702 17.06 13.40 24.63
N THR A 703 18.08 13.32 25.49
CA THR A 703 19.17 14.27 25.61
C THR A 703 19.84 14.41 24.25
N ASP A 704 20.13 15.64 23.85
CA ASP A 704 20.99 16.01 22.71
C ASP A 704 22.43 15.48 22.83
N GLU A 705 22.68 14.43 23.62
CA GLU A 705 23.98 13.80 23.74
C GLU A 705 24.15 12.78 22.60
N PRO A 706 25.23 12.89 21.80
CA PRO A 706 25.46 12.01 20.67
C PRO A 706 25.78 10.60 21.16
N SER A 707 24.90 9.64 20.86
CA SER A 707 25.10 8.22 21.18
C SER A 707 25.62 7.41 19.99
N SER A 708 25.47 7.93 18.77
CA SER A 708 25.88 7.30 17.51
C SER A 708 26.20 8.35 16.43
N ALA A 709 26.62 7.92 15.23
CA ALA A 709 26.75 8.80 14.06
C ALA A 709 26.53 8.04 12.75
N ALA A 710 26.14 8.76 11.69
CA ALA A 710 25.97 8.24 10.34
C ALA A 710 26.91 8.94 9.36
N VAL A 711 27.55 8.19 8.46
CA VAL A 711 28.39 8.72 7.37
C VAL A 711 27.64 8.63 6.04
N SER A 712 27.50 9.75 5.34
CA SER A 712 26.79 9.86 4.07
C SER A 712 27.71 10.44 2.97
N PRO A 713 27.72 9.87 1.76
CA PRO A 713 27.06 8.61 1.41
C PRO A 713 27.72 7.39 2.11
N ALA A 714 26.94 6.37 2.45
CA ALA A 714 27.44 5.16 3.11
C ALA A 714 28.30 4.29 2.18
N ALA A 715 28.09 4.39 0.88
CA ALA A 715 29.02 3.91 -0.13
C ALA A 715 28.94 4.78 -1.40
N ALA A 716 30.05 4.91 -2.13
CA ALA A 716 30.13 5.74 -3.32
C ALA A 716 31.06 5.22 -4.41
N LEU A 717 30.69 5.49 -5.66
CA LEU A 717 31.55 5.36 -6.84
C LEU A 717 32.08 6.73 -7.23
N VAL A 718 33.39 6.88 -7.28
CA VAL A 718 34.07 8.15 -7.64
C VAL A 718 34.92 7.91 -8.87
N LYS A 719 34.81 8.77 -9.88
CA LYS A 719 35.65 8.63 -11.08
C LYS A 719 37.12 8.91 -10.74
N PRO A 720 38.08 8.28 -11.43
CA PRO A 720 39.49 8.61 -11.28
C PRO A 720 39.73 10.12 -11.38
N GLY A 721 40.50 10.69 -10.44
CA GLY A 721 40.81 12.12 -10.38
C GLY A 721 39.65 13.05 -9.93
N SER A 722 38.46 12.52 -9.63
CA SER A 722 37.31 13.32 -9.16
C SER A 722 37.25 13.41 -7.63
N THR A 723 36.47 14.37 -7.13
CA THR A 723 36.24 14.56 -5.69
C THR A 723 34.82 14.21 -5.28
N LEU A 724 34.63 13.76 -4.04
CA LEU A 724 33.33 13.52 -3.43
C LEU A 724 33.33 13.93 -1.96
N GLN A 725 32.30 14.65 -1.53
CA GLN A 725 32.14 15.07 -0.15
C GLN A 725 31.43 13.98 0.68
N PHE A 726 32.09 13.50 1.74
CA PHE A 726 31.45 12.73 2.80
C PHE A 726 31.05 13.65 3.96
N LYS A 727 29.92 13.35 4.59
CA LYS A 727 29.42 14.05 5.78
C LYS A 727 29.20 13.02 6.88
N ALA A 728 29.58 13.36 8.11
CA ALA A 728 29.26 12.59 9.29
C ALA A 728 28.28 13.39 10.13
N THR A 729 27.25 12.73 10.63
CA THR A 729 26.20 13.35 11.45
C THR A 729 26.09 12.58 12.75
N ALA A 730 26.41 13.22 13.87
CA ALA A 730 26.18 12.66 15.20
C ALA A 730 24.69 12.62 15.50
N GLN A 731 24.27 11.53 16.14
CA GLN A 731 22.89 11.20 16.42
C GLN A 731 22.71 10.75 17.87
N ASP A 732 21.57 11.07 18.48
CA ASP A 732 21.20 10.62 19.82
C ASP A 732 20.76 9.14 19.83
N ILE A 733 20.36 8.63 20.99
CA ILE A 733 19.91 7.23 21.16
C ILE A 733 18.65 6.88 20.34
N LEU A 734 17.91 7.90 19.90
CA LEU A 734 16.75 7.79 19.02
C LEU A 734 17.11 8.02 17.54
N LYS A 735 18.40 8.09 17.21
CA LYS A 735 18.95 8.38 15.86
C LYS A 735 18.64 9.80 15.34
N ARG A 736 18.22 10.73 16.20
CA ARG A 736 17.95 12.12 15.82
C ARG A 736 19.25 12.91 15.77
N ARG A 737 19.36 13.87 14.86
CA ARG A 737 20.57 14.68 14.69
C ARG A 737 20.81 15.57 15.90
N VAL A 738 22.02 15.53 16.44
CA VAL A 738 22.43 16.32 17.61
C VAL A 738 22.96 17.70 17.19
N GLU A 739 22.74 18.75 17.99
CA GLU A 739 23.38 20.06 17.81
C GLU A 739 23.98 20.62 19.11
N PRO A 740 25.19 21.22 19.09
CA PRO A 740 26.06 21.39 17.93
C PRO A 740 26.73 20.07 17.51
N GLN A 741 26.93 19.87 16.21
CA GLN A 741 27.67 18.72 15.70
C GLN A 741 29.12 18.67 16.25
N PRO A 742 29.58 17.51 16.75
CA PRO A 742 30.97 17.35 17.20
C PRO A 742 31.95 17.33 16.01
N THR A 743 33.23 17.60 16.29
CA THR A 743 34.27 17.52 15.27
C THR A 743 34.64 16.06 14.99
N PHE A 744 34.64 15.67 13.71
CA PHE A 744 35.00 14.33 13.27
C PHE A 744 36.44 14.30 12.74
N ILE A 745 37.17 13.24 13.08
CA ILE A 745 38.49 12.95 12.51
C ILE A 745 38.30 12.03 11.30
N TRP A 746 38.72 12.46 10.13
CA TRP A 746 38.55 11.72 8.88
C TRP A 746 39.83 11.00 8.45
N SER A 747 39.67 9.78 7.95
CA SER A 747 40.75 9.00 7.31
C SER A 747 40.21 8.12 6.19
N VAL A 748 41.08 7.63 5.30
CA VAL A 748 40.71 6.70 4.22
C VAL A 748 41.77 5.61 4.07
N SER A 749 41.35 4.37 3.81
CA SER A 749 42.27 3.22 3.76
C SER A 749 43.10 3.12 2.47
N GLY A 750 42.77 3.90 1.43
CA GLY A 750 43.48 3.89 0.15
C GLY A 750 42.72 4.58 -0.98
N GLY A 751 43.23 4.46 -2.21
CA GLY A 751 42.59 4.96 -3.43
C GLY A 751 42.67 6.47 -3.65
N GLY A 752 42.89 7.26 -2.60
CA GLY A 752 42.91 8.71 -2.69
C GLY A 752 43.25 9.35 -1.35
N THR A 753 42.96 10.64 -1.20
CA THR A 753 43.15 11.40 0.05
C THR A 753 41.83 11.97 0.54
N ILE A 754 41.64 12.09 1.86
CA ILE A 754 40.47 12.75 2.45
C ILE A 754 40.90 13.91 3.37
N THR A 755 40.24 15.05 3.28
CA THR A 755 40.47 16.19 4.17
C THR A 755 39.79 15.99 5.53
N GLN A 756 40.17 16.78 6.54
CA GLN A 756 39.45 16.80 7.83
C GLN A 756 38.05 17.40 7.76
N THR A 757 37.64 17.94 6.61
CA THR A 757 36.25 18.33 6.31
C THR A 757 35.46 17.23 5.61
N GLY A 758 36.03 16.04 5.39
CA GLY A 758 35.37 14.89 4.74
C GLY A 758 35.41 14.90 3.21
N LEU A 759 36.19 15.79 2.57
CA LEU A 759 36.29 15.84 1.11
C LEU A 759 37.29 14.79 0.61
N PHE A 760 36.80 13.73 -0.03
CA PHE A 760 37.61 12.69 -0.64
C PHE A 760 38.02 13.07 -2.06
N THR A 761 39.29 12.88 -2.41
CA THR A 761 39.86 13.06 -3.76
C THR A 761 40.38 11.73 -4.25
N ALA A 762 39.78 11.19 -5.31
CA ALA A 762 40.18 9.93 -5.91
C ALA A 762 41.52 10.06 -6.65
N GLY A 763 42.37 9.05 -6.52
CA GLY A 763 43.57 8.90 -7.36
C GLY A 763 43.21 8.61 -8.81
N ASN A 764 44.24 8.57 -9.67
CA ASN A 764 44.07 8.40 -11.12
C ASN A 764 43.90 6.93 -11.57
N SER A 765 43.93 5.98 -10.63
CA SER A 765 43.79 4.55 -10.91
C SER A 765 42.48 4.02 -10.36
N GLU A 766 41.77 3.22 -11.15
CA GLU A 766 40.59 2.50 -10.69
C GLU A 766 40.96 1.47 -9.63
N GLY A 767 40.08 1.25 -8.65
CA GLY A 767 40.34 0.35 -7.54
C GLY A 767 39.38 0.53 -6.36
N GLY A 768 39.43 -0.38 -5.40
CA GLY A 768 38.56 -0.42 -4.23
C GLY A 768 38.05 -1.85 -3.94
N PRO A 769 37.21 -2.04 -2.91
CA PRO A 769 36.64 -1.03 -2.02
C PRO A 769 37.65 -0.46 -1.01
N TYR A 770 37.73 0.87 -0.92
CA TYR A 770 38.45 1.58 0.14
C TYR A 770 37.48 2.03 1.21
N THR A 771 37.94 2.14 2.46
CA THR A 771 37.13 2.51 3.61
C THR A 771 37.42 3.95 4.00
N VAL A 772 36.42 4.82 3.88
CA VAL A 772 36.42 6.16 4.46
C VAL A 772 35.93 6.03 5.91
N LYS A 773 36.69 6.57 6.87
CA LYS A 773 36.36 6.53 8.29
C LYS A 773 36.13 7.94 8.83
N ALA A 774 35.09 8.11 9.63
CA ALA A 774 34.86 9.27 10.48
C ALA A 774 34.87 8.80 11.94
N GLU A 775 35.73 9.39 12.76
CA GLU A 775 35.85 9.06 14.18
C GLU A 775 35.40 10.25 15.04
N VAL A 776 34.64 9.96 16.09
CA VAL A 776 34.22 10.94 17.10
C VAL A 776 34.33 10.30 18.49
N SER A 777 34.70 11.10 19.49
CA SER A 777 34.71 10.65 20.89
C SER A 777 33.33 10.86 21.51
N ILE A 778 32.70 9.78 21.95
CA ILE A 778 31.41 9.78 22.67
C ILE A 778 31.67 9.23 24.07
N ASP A 779 31.35 9.99 25.12
CA ASP A 779 31.61 9.62 26.53
C ASP A 779 33.07 9.17 26.81
N GLY A 780 34.04 9.85 26.18
CA GLY A 780 35.46 9.52 26.29
C GLY A 780 35.88 8.23 25.57
N THR A 781 34.98 7.60 24.81
CA THR A 781 35.26 6.40 24.01
C THR A 781 35.27 6.76 22.52
N PRO A 782 36.36 6.50 21.78
CA PRO A 782 36.38 6.72 20.33
C PRO A 782 35.44 5.74 19.62
N LYS A 783 34.55 6.29 18.79
CA LYS A 783 33.63 5.54 17.94
C LYS A 783 33.96 5.84 16.48
N THR A 784 34.26 4.80 15.72
CA THR A 784 34.62 4.91 14.31
C THR A 784 33.46 4.45 13.43
N PHE A 785 33.05 5.30 12.51
CA PHE A 785 32.02 5.04 11.51
C PHE A 785 32.68 4.96 10.14
N SER A 786 32.17 4.09 9.27
CA SER A 786 32.82 3.77 8.00
C SER A 786 31.86 3.85 6.83
N ALA A 787 32.35 4.36 5.71
CA ALA A 787 31.72 4.32 4.41
C ALA A 787 32.66 3.65 3.39
N THR A 788 32.10 3.13 2.30
CA THR A 788 32.89 2.47 1.25
C THR A 788 33.05 3.40 0.03
N VAL A 789 34.25 3.50 -0.53
CA VAL A 789 34.48 4.20 -1.79
C VAL A 789 35.16 3.30 -2.80
N ILE A 790 34.64 3.26 -4.03
CA ILE A 790 35.23 2.56 -5.18
C ILE A 790 35.57 3.60 -6.24
N ILE A 791 36.77 3.53 -6.79
CA ILE A 791 37.21 4.39 -7.88
C ILE A 791 36.95 3.65 -9.19
N SER A 792 36.02 4.15 -10.00
CA SER A 792 35.67 3.54 -11.28
C SER A 792 35.11 4.55 -12.27
N SER A 793 35.37 4.34 -13.56
CA SER A 793 34.75 5.07 -14.67
C SER A 793 33.28 4.69 -14.91
N LEU A 794 32.79 3.60 -14.31
CA LEU A 794 31.40 3.13 -14.40
C LEU A 794 30.44 3.94 -13.51
N SER A 795 29.19 4.12 -13.94
CA SER A 795 28.12 4.80 -13.18
C SER A 795 27.20 3.78 -12.47
N GLY A 796 26.96 3.94 -11.15
CA GLY A 796 26.01 3.14 -10.36
C GLY A 796 26.07 3.45 -8.84
N ASN A 797 25.13 2.92 -8.04
CA ASN A 797 25.09 3.04 -6.58
C ASN A 797 25.62 1.76 -5.89
N LEU A 798 26.34 1.90 -4.77
CA LEU A 798 26.79 0.81 -3.88
C LEU A 798 26.04 0.87 -2.54
N LEU A 799 25.84 -0.29 -1.87
CA LEU A 799 25.31 -0.40 -0.50
C LEU A 799 26.27 -1.21 0.40
N PRO A 800 26.33 -0.98 1.73
CA PRO A 800 27.39 -1.48 2.63
C PRO A 800 27.34 -3.00 2.90
N ALA A 801 28.47 -3.58 3.30
CA ALA A 801 28.75 -5.02 3.34
C ALA A 801 28.46 -5.71 4.70
N GLY A 802 27.79 -6.86 4.69
CA GLY A 802 27.74 -7.83 5.81
C GLY A 802 28.64 -9.05 5.55
N LYS A 803 29.37 -9.54 6.57
CA LYS A 803 30.34 -10.65 6.47
C LYS A 803 29.66 -12.01 6.22
N LEU A 804 30.21 -12.79 5.28
CA LEU A 804 29.76 -14.13 4.89
C LEU A 804 30.67 -15.22 5.51
N THR A 805 30.10 -16.31 6.03
CA THR A 805 30.87 -17.39 6.69
C THR A 805 30.53 -18.81 6.23
N LYS A 806 29.43 -19.07 5.48
CA LYS A 806 29.07 -20.40 4.94
C LYS A 806 28.31 -20.34 3.60
N LEU A 807 28.38 -21.42 2.81
CA LEU A 807 27.58 -21.66 1.59
C LEU A 807 26.75 -22.94 1.73
N LEU A 808 25.48 -22.93 1.31
CA LEU A 808 24.60 -24.10 1.24
C LEU A 808 24.14 -24.38 -0.19
N CYS A 809 24.30 -25.62 -0.64
CA CYS A 809 23.91 -26.08 -1.98
C CYS A 809 22.50 -26.70 -1.94
N LEU A 810 21.60 -26.23 -2.81
CA LEU A 810 20.27 -26.82 -3.01
C LEU A 810 20.16 -27.26 -4.47
N GLN A 811 20.13 -28.57 -4.74
CA GLN A 811 19.94 -29.05 -6.12
C GLN A 811 18.46 -29.08 -6.48
N ASN A 812 18.13 -28.69 -7.72
CA ASN A 812 16.78 -28.83 -8.29
C ASN A 812 16.83 -29.74 -9.53
N ASN A 813 15.74 -30.47 -9.75
CA ASN A 813 15.59 -31.57 -10.72
C ASN A 813 15.74 -31.13 -12.18
N SER A 814 16.85 -31.48 -12.84
CA SER A 814 16.85 -31.83 -14.26
C SER A 814 18.17 -32.49 -14.68
N THR A 815 18.21 -33.82 -14.71
CA THR A 815 19.11 -34.55 -15.60
C THR A 815 18.28 -35.44 -16.50
N THR A 816 18.06 -35.01 -17.74
CA THR A 816 17.66 -35.91 -18.82
C THR A 816 18.88 -36.69 -19.27
N CYS A 817 19.08 -37.86 -18.70
CA CYS A 817 19.72 -38.98 -19.38
C CYS A 817 18.61 -40.01 -19.63
N MET A 818 18.20 -40.22 -20.88
CA MET A 818 17.25 -41.30 -21.22
C MET A 818 17.90 -42.68 -21.07
N PRO A 819 17.16 -43.82 -21.02
CA PRO A 819 15.77 -44.06 -20.63
C PRO A 819 15.66 -45.03 -19.44
N GLY A 820 14.76 -44.76 -18.50
CA GLY A 820 14.47 -45.69 -17.40
C GLY A 820 13.81 -44.95 -16.26
N ASN A 821 12.55 -45.31 -16.02
CA ASN A 821 11.73 -44.75 -14.95
C ASN A 821 12.43 -44.91 -13.59
N ASP A 822 12.61 -43.82 -12.84
CA ASP A 822 12.28 -43.67 -11.41
C ASP A 822 12.94 -42.41 -10.82
N THR A 823 12.16 -41.59 -10.11
CA THR A 823 12.57 -40.35 -9.41
C THR A 823 12.63 -40.57 -7.90
N ALA A 824 13.71 -40.16 -7.22
CA ALA A 824 13.80 -40.08 -5.76
C ALA A 824 14.33 -38.71 -5.29
N SER A 825 13.82 -38.21 -4.14
CA SER A 825 14.15 -36.92 -3.51
C SER A 825 14.84 -37.14 -2.15
N VAL A 826 15.91 -36.40 -1.83
CA VAL A 826 16.52 -36.37 -0.48
C VAL A 826 16.85 -34.93 -0.06
N GLU A 827 16.30 -34.47 1.08
CA GLU A 827 16.80 -33.32 1.86
C GLU A 827 17.92 -33.83 2.78
N SER A 828 19.11 -33.21 2.78
CA SER A 828 20.09 -33.42 3.87
C SER A 828 19.93 -32.32 4.92
N ARG A 829 19.70 -32.71 6.18
CA ARG A 829 19.71 -31.84 7.37
C ARG A 829 20.88 -32.26 8.26
N TYR A 830 21.61 -31.29 8.78
CA TYR A 830 22.55 -31.50 9.89
C TYR A 830 22.20 -30.53 11.03
N VAL A 831 21.60 -31.04 12.11
CA VAL A 831 21.66 -30.48 13.47
C VAL A 831 21.68 -31.67 14.43
N GLY A 832 22.81 -31.86 15.12
CA GLY A 832 22.94 -32.88 16.15
C GLY A 832 22.15 -32.51 17.40
N THR A 833 21.25 -33.37 17.86
CA THR A 833 21.48 -34.28 19.00
C THR A 833 20.24 -35.14 19.24
N GLY A 834 20.38 -36.46 19.12
CA GLY A 834 19.59 -37.38 19.95
C GLY A 834 18.60 -38.33 19.26
N LYS A 835 19.15 -39.27 18.46
CA LYS A 835 18.69 -40.66 18.19
C LYS A 835 17.34 -40.81 17.47
N GLU A 836 17.26 -41.42 16.28
CA GLU A 836 17.89 -42.69 15.85
C GLU A 836 18.84 -42.55 14.63
N ALA A 837 19.76 -43.50 14.43
CA ALA A 837 20.89 -43.46 13.48
C ALA A 837 21.00 -44.81 12.71
N PRO A 838 21.86 -44.96 11.67
CA PRO A 838 22.04 -44.14 10.46
C PRO A 838 22.29 -45.01 9.18
N LEU A 839 22.28 -44.40 7.98
CA LEU A 839 23.26 -44.75 6.93
C LEU A 839 24.44 -43.77 7.09
N PRO A 840 25.70 -44.15 6.83
CA PRO A 840 26.86 -43.29 7.07
C PRO A 840 26.78 -41.96 6.30
N ASP A 841 27.28 -40.89 6.93
CA ASP A 841 27.07 -39.46 6.60
C ASP A 841 27.56 -38.98 5.21
N ASP A 842 28.12 -39.84 4.37
CA ASP A 842 28.77 -39.47 3.10
C ASP A 842 28.37 -40.34 1.89
N GLN A 843 27.29 -41.12 1.95
CA GLN A 843 26.83 -41.94 0.82
C GLN A 843 25.31 -41.85 0.56
N VAL A 844 24.93 -41.84 -0.72
CA VAL A 844 23.52 -42.03 -1.17
C VAL A 844 23.48 -43.21 -2.13
N GLN A 845 22.58 -44.16 -1.91
CA GLN A 845 22.43 -45.34 -2.77
C GLN A 845 21.29 -45.11 -3.79
N ILE A 846 21.59 -45.27 -5.08
CA ILE A 846 20.60 -45.17 -6.17
C ILE A 846 20.74 -46.43 -7.04
N ASN A 847 19.66 -47.19 -7.21
CA ASN A 847 19.63 -48.47 -7.96
C ASN A 847 20.70 -49.48 -7.48
N GLY A 848 20.95 -49.56 -6.18
CA GLY A 848 21.93 -50.47 -5.59
C GLY A 848 23.40 -50.03 -5.71
N THR A 849 23.69 -48.89 -6.37
CA THR A 849 25.04 -48.32 -6.49
C THR A 849 25.21 -47.13 -5.55
N ASN A 850 26.33 -47.06 -4.83
CA ASN A 850 26.62 -45.98 -3.88
C ASN A 850 27.27 -44.79 -4.59
N TYR A 851 26.71 -43.59 -4.41
CA TYR A 851 27.25 -42.34 -4.90
C TYR A 851 27.87 -41.55 -3.75
N LYS A 852 29.08 -41.02 -3.98
CA LYS A 852 29.87 -40.31 -2.98
C LYS A 852 30.10 -38.86 -3.41
N TRP A 853 29.70 -37.91 -2.56
CA TRP A 853 30.04 -36.50 -2.73
C TRP A 853 31.29 -36.21 -1.92
N THR A 854 32.29 -35.58 -2.53
CA THR A 854 33.52 -35.21 -1.82
C THR A 854 33.59 -33.70 -1.66
N VAL A 855 33.69 -33.26 -0.40
CA VAL A 855 34.11 -31.91 -0.05
C VAL A 855 35.61 -31.98 0.26
N GLN A 856 36.43 -31.33 -0.55
CA GLN A 856 37.87 -31.24 -0.29
C GLN A 856 38.21 -29.81 0.13
N ASN A 857 38.85 -29.65 1.28
CA ASN A 857 39.42 -28.37 1.70
C ASN A 857 40.89 -28.34 1.24
N SER A 858 41.27 -27.34 0.44
CA SER A 858 42.67 -27.06 0.11
C SER A 858 43.07 -25.67 0.58
N SER A 859 44.37 -25.34 0.51
CA SER A 859 44.89 -23.99 0.81
C SER A 859 44.27 -22.88 -0.05
N ASP A 860 43.65 -23.26 -1.16
CA ASP A 860 43.15 -22.35 -2.20
C ASP A 860 41.61 -22.25 -2.19
N GLY A 861 40.91 -22.98 -1.30
CA GLY A 861 39.45 -22.93 -1.14
C GLY A 861 38.78 -24.26 -0.79
N VAL A 862 37.44 -24.24 -0.69
CA VAL A 862 36.58 -25.42 -0.48
C VAL A 862 36.03 -25.91 -1.82
N TRP A 863 36.25 -27.18 -2.14
CA TRP A 863 35.89 -27.81 -3.42
C TRP A 863 34.67 -28.72 -3.27
N PHE A 864 33.74 -28.66 -4.22
CA PHE A 864 32.59 -29.57 -4.31
C PHE A 864 32.67 -30.36 -5.63
N SER A 865 32.78 -31.69 -5.57
CA SER A 865 32.79 -32.55 -6.75
C SER A 865 31.81 -33.72 -6.64
N ASN A 866 31.08 -33.98 -7.74
CA ASN A 866 30.31 -35.21 -7.91
C ASN A 866 31.25 -36.31 -8.42
N CYS A 867 31.47 -37.36 -7.63
CA CYS A 867 32.34 -38.47 -8.01
C CYS A 867 31.49 -39.74 -8.13
N GLY A 868 30.92 -39.98 -9.30
CA GLY A 868 30.52 -41.33 -9.71
C GLY A 868 31.76 -42.08 -10.22
N GLU A 869 31.91 -43.36 -9.91
CA GLU A 869 33.09 -44.19 -10.20
C GLU A 869 33.51 -44.33 -11.68
N ASN A 870 32.96 -43.56 -12.63
CA ASN A 870 33.45 -43.61 -14.01
C ASN A 870 33.17 -42.37 -14.89
N ARG A 871 33.09 -41.15 -14.36
CA ARG A 871 33.01 -39.93 -15.21
C ARG A 871 33.77 -38.75 -14.61
N THR A 872 34.62 -38.15 -15.45
CA THR A 872 35.40 -36.92 -15.20
C THR A 872 34.50 -35.73 -14.89
N SER A 873 34.88 -34.95 -13.87
CA SER A 873 34.12 -33.87 -13.23
C SER A 873 33.87 -32.65 -14.14
N TYR A 874 32.70 -32.02 -14.02
CA TYR A 874 32.29 -30.83 -14.78
C TYR A 874 32.11 -29.63 -13.83
N SER A 875 33.04 -28.66 -13.93
CA SER A 875 33.11 -27.36 -13.20
C SER A 875 33.04 -27.38 -11.67
N SER A 876 33.87 -26.58 -11.00
CA SER A 876 33.78 -26.38 -9.54
C SER A 876 33.76 -24.90 -9.18
N ILE A 877 33.09 -24.56 -8.08
CA ILE A 877 32.98 -23.18 -7.59
C ILE A 877 33.82 -23.06 -6.33
N SER A 878 34.74 -22.09 -6.32
CA SER A 878 35.58 -21.80 -5.16
C SER A 878 35.23 -20.43 -4.61
N LEU A 879 34.84 -20.39 -3.34
CA LEU A 879 34.75 -19.13 -2.58
C LEU A 879 36.17 -18.66 -2.30
N ILE A 880 36.55 -17.51 -2.84
CA ILE A 880 37.91 -16.98 -2.74
C ILE A 880 38.03 -16.04 -1.54
N ASN A 881 37.02 -15.20 -1.33
CA ASN A 881 36.98 -14.30 -0.19
C ASN A 881 35.53 -14.12 0.30
N GLY A 882 35.22 -14.73 1.45
CA GLY A 882 33.90 -14.64 2.07
C GLY A 882 33.56 -13.25 2.61
N GLN A 883 34.55 -12.44 3.00
CA GLN A 883 34.28 -11.07 3.46
C GLN A 883 33.96 -10.12 2.31
N GLU A 884 34.56 -10.35 1.14
CA GLU A 884 34.33 -9.56 -0.07
C GLU A 884 33.27 -10.18 -1.00
N ARG A 885 32.63 -11.29 -0.60
CA ARG A 885 31.64 -12.04 -1.40
C ARG A 885 32.13 -12.42 -2.80
N GLN A 886 33.39 -12.88 -2.88
CA GLN A 886 34.07 -13.20 -4.14
C GLN A 886 34.19 -14.72 -4.36
N PHE A 887 33.91 -15.16 -5.58
CA PHE A 887 34.12 -16.55 -6.01
C PHE A 887 34.68 -16.63 -7.44
N LYS A 888 35.25 -17.78 -7.78
CA LYS A 888 35.59 -18.16 -9.16
C LYS A 888 34.98 -19.51 -9.51
N ILE A 889 34.84 -19.73 -10.81
CA ILE A 889 34.38 -20.98 -11.39
C ILE A 889 35.56 -21.60 -12.13
N ALA A 890 35.96 -22.81 -11.75
CA ALA A 890 37.00 -23.57 -12.43
C ALA A 890 36.42 -24.39 -13.58
N TYR A 891 37.12 -24.39 -14.71
CA TYR A 891 36.70 -25.04 -15.95
C TYR A 891 37.62 -26.21 -16.29
N THR A 892 37.03 -27.32 -16.71
CA THR A 892 37.75 -28.52 -17.16
C THR A 892 37.61 -28.77 -18.67
N GLN A 893 36.71 -28.04 -19.36
CA GLN A 893 36.44 -28.11 -20.80
C GLN A 893 35.72 -26.83 -21.30
N ASP A 894 35.46 -26.72 -22.60
CA ASP A 894 34.76 -25.58 -23.21
C ASP A 894 33.24 -25.66 -22.96
N ASP A 895 32.65 -24.65 -22.29
CA ASP A 895 31.23 -24.65 -21.89
C ASP A 895 30.55 -23.27 -22.07
N HIS A 896 29.24 -23.27 -22.31
CA HIS A 896 28.40 -22.06 -22.28
C HIS A 896 27.90 -21.81 -20.87
N LEU A 897 28.23 -20.65 -20.32
CA LEU A 897 27.85 -20.28 -18.96
C LEU A 897 26.93 -19.06 -18.95
N SER A 898 25.88 -19.16 -18.13
CA SER A 898 25.04 -18.05 -17.76
C SER A 898 24.93 -17.97 -16.23
N VAL A 899 25.02 -16.77 -15.67
CA VAL A 899 24.98 -16.51 -14.23
C VAL A 899 23.91 -15.47 -13.96
N TRP A 900 23.06 -15.74 -12.98
CA TRP A 900 22.03 -14.82 -12.51
C TRP A 900 22.18 -14.58 -11.00
N MET A 901 21.93 -13.33 -10.62
CA MET A 901 21.94 -12.86 -9.23
C MET A 901 20.58 -12.26 -8.92
N ASN A 902 19.87 -12.81 -7.91
CA ASN A 902 18.48 -12.44 -7.58
C ASN A 902 17.58 -12.32 -8.85
N GLY A 903 17.70 -13.28 -9.78
CA GLY A 903 16.92 -13.32 -11.02
C GLY A 903 17.38 -12.37 -12.14
N ARG A 904 18.40 -11.53 -11.94
CA ARG A 904 19.00 -10.68 -13.01
C ARG A 904 20.21 -11.38 -13.62
N SER A 905 20.29 -11.46 -14.95
CA SER A 905 21.45 -12.04 -15.65
C SER A 905 22.65 -11.11 -15.52
N VAL A 906 23.76 -11.62 -14.99
CA VAL A 906 25.05 -10.93 -14.88
C VAL A 906 25.95 -11.33 -16.05
N PHE A 907 25.87 -12.60 -16.45
CA PHE A 907 26.49 -13.14 -17.67
C PHE A 907 25.46 -14.01 -18.38
N SER A 908 25.30 -13.82 -19.69
CA SER A 908 24.39 -14.63 -20.50
C SER A 908 25.18 -15.26 -21.64
N ASP A 909 25.11 -16.58 -21.72
CA ASP A 909 25.54 -17.42 -22.85
C ASP A 909 26.94 -17.13 -23.38
N ARG A 910 27.90 -16.94 -22.45
CA ARG A 910 29.31 -16.72 -22.82
C ARG A 910 30.03 -18.07 -22.85
N VAL A 911 30.75 -18.32 -23.95
CA VAL A 911 31.63 -19.48 -24.10
C VAL A 911 32.93 -19.21 -23.36
N TRP A 912 33.25 -20.06 -22.39
CA TRP A 912 34.54 -20.05 -21.71
C TRP A 912 35.30 -21.30 -22.11
N THR A 913 36.57 -21.14 -22.48
CA THR A 913 37.35 -22.24 -23.05
C THR A 913 38.24 -22.89 -21.99
N SER A 914 38.51 -24.18 -22.16
CA SER A 914 39.43 -25.02 -21.39
C SER A 914 40.85 -24.44 -21.22
N SER A 915 41.22 -23.47 -22.05
CA SER A 915 42.48 -22.73 -21.94
C SER A 915 42.51 -21.73 -20.77
N GLU A 916 41.36 -21.25 -20.28
CA GLU A 916 41.28 -20.18 -19.27
C GLU A 916 41.33 -20.72 -17.83
N LYS A 917 41.07 -22.03 -17.62
CA LYS A 917 41.05 -22.80 -16.34
C LYS A 917 40.18 -22.26 -15.19
N LEU A 918 40.01 -20.95 -15.04
CA LEU A 918 39.23 -20.25 -14.01
C LEU A 918 38.54 -19.02 -14.60
N SER A 919 37.34 -18.71 -14.10
CA SER A 919 36.65 -17.45 -14.42
C SER A 919 37.42 -16.25 -13.86
N PRO A 920 37.19 -15.03 -14.38
CA PRO A 920 37.49 -13.81 -13.62
C PRO A 920 36.83 -13.89 -12.24
N THR A 921 37.39 -13.18 -11.25
CA THR A 921 36.78 -13.09 -9.91
C THR A 921 35.40 -12.46 -10.03
N ILE A 922 34.36 -13.19 -9.64
CA ILE A 922 32.99 -12.70 -9.61
C ILE A 922 32.71 -12.22 -8.19
N THR A 923 32.42 -10.92 -8.06
CA THR A 923 32.10 -10.29 -6.77
C THR A 923 30.59 -10.08 -6.69
N MET A 924 29.93 -10.63 -5.67
CA MET A 924 28.49 -10.42 -5.49
C MET A 924 28.22 -9.06 -4.84
N PRO A 925 27.32 -8.24 -5.41
CA PRO A 925 26.89 -7.00 -4.77
C PRO A 925 26.22 -7.23 -3.41
N SER A 926 26.24 -6.21 -2.54
CA SER A 926 25.42 -6.20 -1.32
C SER A 926 23.93 -6.24 -1.68
N GLY A 927 23.13 -7.02 -0.93
CA GLY A 927 21.69 -7.25 -1.21
C GLY A 927 21.37 -8.42 -2.16
N VAL A 928 22.38 -9.01 -2.81
CA VAL A 928 22.20 -10.30 -3.52
C VAL A 928 22.28 -11.45 -2.52
N VAL A 929 21.24 -12.28 -2.47
CA VAL A 929 21.10 -13.43 -1.55
C VAL A 929 20.93 -14.77 -2.28
N HIS A 930 20.60 -14.72 -3.58
CA HIS A 930 20.41 -15.89 -4.43
C HIS A 930 21.32 -15.83 -5.67
N LEU A 931 22.09 -16.90 -5.90
CA LEU A 931 22.96 -17.09 -7.06
C LEU A 931 22.49 -18.32 -7.84
N MET A 932 22.23 -18.14 -9.13
CA MET A 932 21.89 -19.22 -10.04
C MET A 932 22.92 -19.28 -11.15
N ILE A 933 23.44 -20.47 -11.42
CA ILE A 933 24.41 -20.72 -12.48
C ILE A 933 23.85 -21.80 -13.39
N LYS A 934 23.78 -21.52 -14.68
CA LYS A 934 23.37 -22.48 -15.73
C LYS A 934 24.56 -22.72 -16.64
N GLN A 935 24.89 -23.98 -16.78
CA GLN A 935 25.93 -24.44 -17.66
C GLN A 935 25.32 -25.32 -18.74
N THR A 936 25.75 -25.09 -19.97
CA THR A 936 25.27 -25.80 -21.15
C THR A 936 26.47 -26.21 -21.98
N ASN A 937 26.59 -27.51 -22.27
CA ASN A 937 27.50 -28.00 -23.30
C ASN A 937 26.68 -28.53 -24.49
N VAL A 938 27.35 -28.75 -25.61
CA VAL A 938 26.89 -29.46 -26.81
C VAL A 938 26.53 -30.90 -26.45
N GLY A 939 25.41 -31.11 -25.74
CA GLY A 939 24.85 -32.42 -25.43
C GLY A 939 24.23 -32.60 -24.05
N SER A 940 24.45 -31.69 -23.09
CA SER A 940 23.82 -31.74 -21.75
C SER A 940 23.69 -30.35 -21.12
N ALA A 941 22.61 -30.12 -20.37
CA ALA A 941 22.35 -28.88 -19.63
C ALA A 941 22.19 -29.20 -18.15
N GLY A 942 22.91 -28.47 -17.29
CA GLY A 942 22.82 -28.56 -15.83
C GLY A 942 22.63 -27.17 -15.21
N SER A 943 21.83 -27.08 -14.15
CA SER A 943 21.68 -25.87 -13.35
C SER A 943 22.05 -26.15 -11.90
N LEU A 944 22.74 -25.19 -11.29
CA LEU A 944 23.12 -25.20 -9.89
C LEU A 944 22.57 -23.95 -9.21
N SER A 945 21.85 -24.14 -8.10
CA SER A 945 21.31 -23.06 -7.28
C SER A 945 21.97 -23.07 -5.90
N LEU A 946 22.46 -21.92 -5.47
CA LEU A 946 23.14 -21.75 -4.19
C LEU A 946 22.38 -20.75 -3.32
N ARG A 947 22.20 -21.08 -2.04
CA ARG A 947 21.52 -20.24 -1.03
C ARG A 947 22.53 -19.80 0.04
N LEU A 948 22.53 -18.51 0.36
CA LEU A 948 23.41 -17.93 1.38
C LEU A 948 22.65 -17.73 2.69
N VAL A 949 23.24 -18.19 3.79
CA VAL A 949 22.66 -18.08 5.13
C VAL A 949 23.71 -17.56 6.12
N ASP A 950 23.26 -17.00 7.23
CA ASP A 950 24.12 -16.62 8.35
C ASP A 950 24.62 -17.85 9.15
N ASN A 951 25.40 -17.59 10.21
CA ASN A 951 25.93 -18.65 11.10
C ASN A 951 24.84 -19.45 11.83
N SER A 952 23.61 -18.92 11.88
CA SER A 952 22.43 -19.52 12.50
C SER A 952 21.50 -20.19 11.48
N GLY A 953 21.85 -20.18 10.18
CA GLY A 953 21.06 -20.79 9.11
C GLY A 953 19.90 -19.92 8.60
N ASN A 954 19.82 -18.66 9.01
CA ASN A 954 18.81 -17.72 8.53
C ASN A 954 19.25 -17.06 7.23
N ASP A 955 18.31 -16.77 6.34
CA ASP A 955 18.59 -15.92 5.19
C ASP A 955 19.04 -14.55 5.68
N ILE A 956 20.06 -14.00 5.03
CA ILE A 956 20.48 -12.62 5.29
C ILE A 956 19.47 -11.71 4.53
N ASN A 957 18.27 -11.58 5.10
CA ASN A 957 17.09 -10.72 4.84
C ASN A 957 16.34 -10.82 3.48
N ASP A 958 15.07 -11.29 3.60
CA ASP A 958 13.81 -11.03 2.87
C ASP A 958 13.52 -11.49 1.40
N LEU A 959 12.73 -12.58 1.33
CA LEU A 959 11.56 -12.98 0.49
C LEU A 959 11.47 -12.86 -1.07
N LEU A 960 11.00 -13.99 -1.64
CA LEU A 960 10.18 -14.23 -2.86
C LEU A 960 10.81 -14.08 -4.26
N TYR A 961 10.91 -15.19 -5.01
CA TYR A 961 11.04 -15.17 -6.48
C TYR A 961 10.12 -16.16 -7.22
N PHE A 962 9.57 -15.63 -8.30
CA PHE A 962 8.79 -16.25 -9.38
C PHE A 962 9.65 -17.19 -10.26
N PHE A 963 9.03 -18.23 -10.82
CA PHE A 963 9.56 -18.98 -11.96
C PHE A 963 8.89 -18.51 -13.26
N GLU A 964 9.67 -18.07 -14.24
CA GLU A 964 9.29 -18.10 -15.66
C GLU A 964 9.77 -19.43 -16.27
N PRO A 965 8.93 -20.18 -17.00
CA PRO A 965 9.40 -21.17 -17.96
C PRO A 965 9.44 -20.58 -19.37
N THR A 966 10.61 -20.58 -20.00
CA THR A 966 10.75 -20.41 -21.46
C THR A 966 10.12 -21.59 -22.21
N PRO A 967 9.52 -21.37 -23.39
CA PRO A 967 8.84 -22.41 -24.16
C PRO A 967 9.83 -23.28 -24.94
N THR A 968 9.74 -24.60 -24.76
CA THR A 968 10.34 -25.58 -25.69
C THR A 968 9.22 -26.36 -26.37
N GLY A 969 9.14 -26.24 -27.70
CA GLY A 969 8.11 -26.89 -28.51
C GLY A 969 8.23 -28.41 -28.55
N LEU A 970 7.08 -29.09 -28.55
CA LEU A 970 6.94 -30.49 -28.95
C LEU A 970 5.58 -30.68 -29.68
N GLY A 971 5.61 -31.53 -30.72
CA GLY A 971 4.53 -31.74 -31.69
C GLY A 971 3.29 -32.50 -31.19
N GLN A 972 2.28 -32.53 -32.05
CA GLN A 972 0.99 -33.24 -31.95
C GLN A 972 1.13 -34.78 -32.14
N PRO A 973 0.06 -35.60 -32.01
CA PRO A 973 -0.93 -35.72 -30.91
C PRO A 973 -1.09 -37.20 -30.47
N ALA A 974 -1.60 -37.45 -29.26
CA ALA A 974 -2.20 -38.75 -28.93
C ALA A 974 -3.45 -38.59 -28.06
N ASN A 975 -4.58 -39.10 -28.53
CA ASN A 975 -5.83 -39.27 -27.80
C ASN A 975 -5.70 -40.42 -26.77
N ALA A 976 -4.76 -40.32 -25.82
CA ALA A 976 -4.53 -41.35 -24.81
C ALA A 976 -4.90 -40.82 -23.42
N ALA A 977 -5.64 -41.63 -22.65
CA ALA A 977 -5.88 -41.37 -21.24
C ALA A 977 -4.54 -41.31 -20.49
N ILE A 978 -4.27 -40.19 -19.80
CA ILE A 978 -3.08 -40.07 -18.95
C ILE A 978 -3.43 -40.71 -17.61
N SER A 979 -3.05 -41.98 -17.43
CA SER A 979 -2.97 -42.57 -16.09
C SER A 979 -1.57 -42.30 -15.54
N LEU A 980 -1.48 -41.29 -14.67
CA LEU A 980 -0.24 -40.98 -13.95
C LEU A 980 -0.02 -42.10 -12.92
N LYS A 981 1.09 -42.82 -13.04
CA LYS A 981 1.43 -43.92 -12.12
C LYS A 981 1.60 -43.36 -10.70
N GLY A 982 0.80 -43.83 -9.74
CA GLY A 982 0.90 -43.47 -8.32
C GLY A 982 -0.11 -42.43 -7.79
N VAL A 983 -1.04 -41.92 -8.63
CA VAL A 983 -2.17 -41.10 -8.18
C VAL A 983 -3.51 -41.86 -8.29
N PRO A 984 -4.41 -41.75 -7.30
CA PRO A 984 -5.61 -42.59 -7.19
C PRO A 984 -6.79 -42.17 -8.09
N PHE A 985 -6.56 -41.36 -9.13
CA PHE A 985 -7.59 -40.81 -10.02
C PHE A 985 -7.12 -40.76 -11.48
N SER A 986 -8.07 -40.68 -12.39
CA SER A 986 -7.85 -40.52 -13.84
C SER A 986 -8.46 -39.22 -14.33
N ILE A 987 -7.81 -38.57 -15.30
CA ILE A 987 -8.30 -37.37 -15.95
C ILE A 987 -8.38 -37.62 -17.45
N GLN A 988 -9.57 -37.41 -18.05
CA GLN A 988 -9.81 -37.67 -19.47
C GLN A 988 -10.59 -36.53 -20.14
N PRO A 989 -10.00 -35.82 -21.12
CA PRO A 989 -10.75 -34.96 -22.01
C PRO A 989 -11.42 -35.82 -23.10
N VAL A 990 -12.75 -35.99 -23.04
CA VAL A 990 -13.52 -36.80 -24.02
C VAL A 990 -14.65 -35.95 -24.60
N GLY A 991 -14.69 -35.78 -25.92
CA GLY A 991 -15.82 -35.15 -26.63
C GLY A 991 -16.12 -33.70 -26.23
N GLY A 992 -15.12 -32.92 -25.82
CA GLY A 992 -15.31 -31.55 -25.33
C GLY A 992 -15.75 -31.45 -23.86
N VAL A 993 -15.59 -32.52 -23.09
CA VAL A 993 -15.86 -32.59 -21.65
C VAL A 993 -14.60 -33.07 -20.92
N LEU A 994 -14.23 -32.40 -19.83
CA LEU A 994 -13.18 -32.85 -18.92
C LEU A 994 -13.80 -33.79 -17.88
N LYS A 995 -13.34 -35.04 -17.82
CA LYS A 995 -13.76 -36.04 -16.83
C LYS A 995 -12.66 -36.30 -15.81
N ILE A 996 -13.03 -36.42 -14.54
CA ILE A 996 -12.13 -36.80 -13.44
C ILE A 996 -12.80 -37.91 -12.65
N ASP A 997 -12.21 -39.10 -12.65
CA ASP A 997 -12.75 -40.28 -12.00
C ASP A 997 -11.75 -40.85 -10.98
N ALA A 998 -12.18 -41.12 -9.75
CA ALA A 998 -11.34 -41.71 -8.71
C ALA A 998 -12.11 -42.74 -7.87
N LYS A 999 -11.45 -43.85 -7.51
CA LYS A 999 -11.98 -44.76 -6.48
C LYS A 999 -11.62 -44.21 -5.11
N CYS A 1000 -12.63 -43.84 -4.33
CA CYS A 1000 -12.48 -43.21 -3.02
C CYS A 1000 -13.62 -43.71 -2.11
N SER A 1001 -13.34 -43.96 -0.83
CA SER A 1001 -14.35 -44.42 0.14
C SER A 1001 -14.80 -43.32 1.11
N GLN A 1002 -14.15 -42.15 1.13
CA GLN A 1002 -14.50 -41.00 1.98
C GLN A 1002 -14.82 -39.73 1.17
N GLU A 1003 -14.72 -38.56 1.81
CA GLU A 1003 -14.97 -37.26 1.20
C GLU A 1003 -13.89 -36.88 0.18
N HIS A 1004 -14.33 -36.33 -0.94
CA HIS A 1004 -13.49 -35.83 -2.00
C HIS A 1004 -13.91 -34.42 -2.42
N ARG A 1005 -12.95 -33.64 -2.93
CA ARG A 1005 -13.19 -32.32 -3.50
C ARG A 1005 -12.37 -32.10 -4.76
N VAL A 1006 -12.97 -31.57 -5.81
CA VAL A 1006 -12.30 -31.20 -7.06
C VAL A 1006 -12.52 -29.70 -7.28
N GLU A 1007 -11.44 -28.95 -7.47
CA GLU A 1007 -11.46 -27.53 -7.81
C GLU A 1007 -10.66 -27.33 -9.10
N ILE A 1008 -11.24 -26.66 -10.09
CA ILE A 1008 -10.57 -26.36 -11.36
C ILE A 1008 -10.29 -24.87 -11.42
N PHE A 1009 -9.06 -24.50 -11.75
CA PHE A 1009 -8.58 -23.13 -11.88
C PHE A 1009 -8.08 -22.88 -13.31
N ASN A 1010 -8.15 -21.64 -13.78
CA ASN A 1010 -7.45 -21.21 -14.99
C ASN A 1010 -6.00 -20.77 -14.66
N ALA A 1011 -5.20 -20.49 -15.69
CA ALA A 1011 -3.82 -20.01 -15.56
C ALA A 1011 -3.67 -18.67 -14.79
N ARG A 1012 -4.76 -17.91 -14.59
CA ARG A 1012 -4.79 -16.67 -13.78
C ARG A 1012 -5.16 -16.93 -12.31
N GLY A 1013 -5.22 -18.20 -11.90
CA GLY A 1013 -5.60 -18.61 -10.54
C GLY A 1013 -7.09 -18.47 -10.22
N GLN A 1014 -7.94 -18.10 -11.19
CA GLN A 1014 -9.37 -17.98 -10.98
C GLN A 1014 -10.03 -19.37 -10.97
N ARG A 1015 -10.84 -19.67 -9.95
CA ARG A 1015 -11.55 -20.94 -9.82
C ARG A 1015 -12.75 -20.99 -10.76
N LEU A 1016 -12.68 -21.87 -11.76
CA LEU A 1016 -13.71 -22.10 -12.77
C LEU A 1016 -14.82 -23.04 -12.28
N ALA A 1017 -14.47 -24.01 -11.44
CA ALA A 1017 -15.44 -24.97 -10.91
C ALA A 1017 -14.98 -25.55 -9.57
N SER A 1018 -15.93 -25.97 -8.75
CA SER A 1018 -15.70 -26.68 -7.48
C SER A 1018 -16.78 -27.73 -7.29
N TYR A 1019 -16.39 -28.93 -6.88
CA TYR A 1019 -17.29 -30.05 -6.61
C TYR A 1019 -16.80 -30.80 -5.37
N SER A 1020 -17.72 -31.22 -4.51
CA SER A 1020 -17.39 -32.04 -3.33
C SER A 1020 -18.44 -33.13 -3.16
N GLY A 1021 -18.03 -34.30 -2.69
CA GLY A 1021 -18.91 -35.45 -2.49
C GLY A 1021 -18.26 -36.53 -1.63
N SER A 1022 -18.98 -37.61 -1.37
CA SER A 1022 -18.49 -38.77 -0.61
C SER A 1022 -18.65 -40.05 -1.43
N GLY A 1023 -17.68 -40.97 -1.34
CA GLY A 1023 -17.63 -42.19 -2.15
C GLY A 1023 -16.83 -42.00 -3.45
N ASN A 1024 -17.06 -42.84 -4.46
CA ASN A 1024 -16.32 -42.77 -5.72
C ASN A 1024 -16.55 -41.41 -6.41
N LEU A 1025 -15.46 -40.75 -6.81
CA LEU A 1025 -15.50 -39.49 -7.53
C LEU A 1025 -15.78 -39.75 -9.00
N HIS A 1026 -16.85 -39.14 -9.51
CA HIS A 1026 -17.19 -39.06 -10.93
C HIS A 1026 -17.53 -37.61 -11.30
N TYR A 1027 -16.53 -36.84 -11.70
CA TYR A 1027 -16.70 -35.43 -12.05
C TYR A 1027 -16.62 -35.24 -13.56
N SER A 1028 -17.50 -34.39 -14.12
CA SER A 1028 -17.52 -34.07 -15.55
C SER A 1028 -17.86 -32.59 -15.75
N MET A 1029 -17.08 -31.89 -16.57
CA MET A 1029 -17.28 -30.47 -16.87
C MET A 1029 -17.21 -30.20 -18.38
N PRO A 1030 -18.24 -29.57 -18.99
CA PRO A 1030 -18.18 -29.13 -20.38
C PRO A 1030 -17.06 -28.09 -20.60
N MET A 1031 -16.22 -28.28 -21.61
CA MET A 1031 -15.10 -27.36 -21.91
C MET A 1031 -15.46 -26.24 -22.90
N LYS A 1032 -16.75 -26.08 -23.26
CA LYS A 1032 -17.22 -25.13 -24.30
C LYS A 1032 -16.99 -23.64 -23.98
N SER A 1033 -16.63 -23.28 -22.75
CA SER A 1033 -16.38 -21.90 -22.29
C SER A 1033 -14.90 -21.57 -22.03
N VAL A 1034 -13.98 -22.52 -22.26
CA VAL A 1034 -12.55 -22.32 -21.99
C VAL A 1034 -11.80 -22.24 -23.34
N SER A 1035 -11.46 -21.03 -23.78
CA SER A 1035 -10.51 -20.84 -24.89
C SER A 1035 -9.13 -21.41 -24.51
N ALA A 1036 -8.35 -21.87 -25.49
CA ALA A 1036 -7.05 -22.55 -25.30
C ALA A 1036 -6.17 -21.97 -24.16
N GLY A 1037 -5.62 -22.83 -23.30
CA GLY A 1037 -4.83 -22.43 -22.13
C GLY A 1037 -4.52 -23.56 -21.14
N ILE A 1038 -3.89 -23.21 -20.02
CA ILE A 1038 -3.55 -24.12 -18.91
C ILE A 1038 -4.65 -24.06 -17.84
N LEU A 1039 -5.11 -25.22 -17.40
CA LEU A 1039 -5.95 -25.39 -16.22
C LEU A 1039 -5.16 -26.05 -15.10
N VAL A 1040 -5.52 -25.75 -13.85
CA VAL A 1040 -4.98 -26.44 -12.67
C VAL A 1040 -6.16 -27.09 -11.95
N ALA A 1041 -6.14 -28.41 -11.80
CA ALA A 1041 -7.10 -29.16 -11.02
C ALA A 1041 -6.51 -29.45 -9.64
N ARG A 1042 -7.09 -28.90 -8.57
CA ARG A 1042 -6.83 -29.33 -7.20
C ARG A 1042 -7.85 -30.40 -6.82
N ILE A 1043 -7.38 -31.61 -6.60
CA ILE A 1043 -8.18 -32.78 -6.26
C ILE A 1043 -7.79 -33.21 -4.85
N VAL A 1044 -8.75 -33.20 -3.93
CA VAL A 1044 -8.61 -33.69 -2.57
C VAL A 1044 -9.27 -35.06 -2.50
N LEU A 1045 -8.52 -36.08 -2.14
CA LEU A 1045 -9.01 -37.45 -1.92
C LEU A 1045 -8.49 -37.93 -0.59
N ASP A 1046 -9.39 -38.36 0.31
CA ASP A 1046 -9.05 -38.89 1.64
C ASP A 1046 -8.06 -37.98 2.42
N GLY A 1047 -8.29 -36.66 2.38
CA GLY A 1047 -7.46 -35.65 3.06
C GLY A 1047 -6.12 -35.31 2.40
N LYS A 1048 -5.75 -35.97 1.29
CA LYS A 1048 -4.55 -35.66 0.51
C LYS A 1048 -4.88 -34.76 -0.67
N ILE A 1049 -4.05 -33.73 -0.87
CA ILE A 1049 -4.23 -32.74 -1.94
C ILE A 1049 -3.31 -33.09 -3.11
N TYR A 1050 -3.90 -33.21 -4.29
CA TYR A 1050 -3.23 -33.43 -5.56
C TYR A 1050 -3.49 -32.22 -6.45
N ASN A 1051 -2.43 -31.54 -6.92
CA ASN A 1051 -2.57 -30.46 -7.89
C ASN A 1051 -2.08 -30.96 -9.24
N GLN A 1052 -2.97 -30.97 -10.24
CA GLN A 1052 -2.67 -31.46 -11.58
C GLN A 1052 -2.86 -30.36 -12.61
N THR A 1053 -1.81 -30.09 -13.38
CA THR A 1053 -1.88 -29.14 -14.50
C THR A 1053 -2.40 -29.86 -15.74
N ILE A 1054 -3.33 -29.23 -16.46
CA ILE A 1054 -4.00 -29.75 -17.66
C ILE A 1054 -3.82 -28.71 -18.77
N ALA A 1055 -3.07 -29.06 -19.82
CA ALA A 1055 -2.87 -28.19 -20.98
C ALA A 1055 -3.91 -28.49 -22.07
N LEU A 1056 -4.62 -27.45 -22.54
CA LEU A 1056 -5.60 -27.55 -23.63
C LEU A 1056 -4.98 -27.02 -24.94
N LYS A 1057 -5.16 -27.74 -26.06
CA LYS A 1057 -4.56 -27.44 -27.38
C LYS A 1057 -4.81 -25.98 -27.82
N GLY A 1058 -3.76 -25.25 -28.19
CA GLY A 1058 -3.85 -23.95 -28.88
C GLY A 1058 -2.92 -22.82 -28.40
N SER A 1059 -2.13 -22.99 -27.34
CA SER A 1059 -1.12 -22.02 -26.92
C SER A 1059 0.22 -22.29 -27.64
N ARG A 1060 0.79 -21.26 -28.27
CA ARG A 1060 2.22 -21.24 -28.62
C ARG A 1060 3.07 -21.05 -27.39
#